data_AF-A0A9P9NPU7-F1
#
_entry.id   AF-A0A9P9NPU7-F1
#
_cell.length_a   1.000
_cell.length_b   1.000
_cell.length_c   1.000
_cell.angle_alpha   90.00
_cell.angle_beta   90.00
_cell.angle_gamma   90.00
#
_symmetry.space_group_name_H-M   'P 1'
#
loop_
_entity.id
_entity.type
_entity.pdbx_description
1 polymer ?
#
loop_
_entity_poly.entity_id
_entity_poly.type
_entity_poly.pdbx_seq_one_letter_code
_entity_poly.pdbx_strand_id
1 'polypeptide(L)'
;MASTTFTPYWRHFGLSRNPYSFVFFVVAQIAGRRRPIAVVSSRGPADPEHGDEIGSLQGFPLIAACQRIITIFSDKTNRTAIKAELSLAAGYYMRDEGHEEYRPEQVELRENDASDRYPRMESDSWDHTNIREFPFITACLLQGVALYPQESYCYQAAPQPLGTVYRDISIEYGMVVIDITDLSALRYGVVGFATMPMMWVPSAEAFHRQTGPVGSHVPPSNSGGEMRVLDQARSRAVMSAAEYLTKFPGPDTIPEPPEGEEVKKLLARIPLVHSDALEIIWPSGSEYDIALPMADLSIGTKKSLHEQAIRSLFQSTIDVENFNISIFDDVRKVPNFKEMLQRNLLQYSNRLGNTQSAGILLRLAFADGEHLYLEQLDNISVEAISAAVNIPELGTISSISICTSTMRNLSPKLMEGLSKSESLREIYLMQSPLRKADTPDVELLEALATRPHFFSRVKVTFAGSYSAALRKIFWLPTISKNTSTSASTIQTAPLSIFPIQQILISYQITRGTPYKTASVYLGDSLLTPERFAAGFLTYLHSSKSNFPVKEDFNSSARLFSFSSAPASLTSSSLSSVEISPIPAESFAIGDDNIPDDIRPKIRDLSPDGWTVLITSGKGWNPKASKQETKSSCGHVRYAIIRPRKQTIEVENPPSTPLGRDELEVVGLKEFLTITAPDVDLEPVDRRLGEIAECCEPGYRQGVMPGSITPVHVLKHEGAAEMLLTCLRDARDLNENLRRAMKKNLGGQPWYPELLQTSSDTR
;
A
#
# COMPACT_ATOMS: atom_id res chain seq x y z
N MET A 1 63.74 -29.23 -7.49
CA MET A 1 62.73 -28.29 -6.99
C MET A 1 61.38 -28.95 -7.16
N ALA A 2 60.64 -29.21 -6.08
CA ALA A 2 59.33 -29.84 -6.16
C ALA A 2 58.35 -28.86 -6.84
N SER A 3 57.76 -29.27 -7.96
CA SER A 3 56.70 -28.50 -8.63
C SER A 3 55.52 -28.40 -7.67
N THR A 4 55.29 -27.23 -7.09
CA THR A 4 54.09 -26.95 -6.31
C THR A 4 52.88 -27.14 -7.21
N THR A 5 52.05 -28.12 -6.89
CA THR A 5 50.85 -28.47 -7.65
C THR A 5 49.89 -27.28 -7.61
N PHE A 6 49.58 -26.70 -8.77
CA PHE A 6 48.66 -25.58 -8.86
C PHE A 6 47.26 -26.04 -8.41
N THR A 7 46.69 -25.37 -7.42
CA THR A 7 45.32 -25.63 -6.96
C THR A 7 44.38 -24.66 -7.68
N PRO A 8 43.40 -25.13 -8.46
CA PRO A 8 42.41 -24.27 -9.08
C PRO A 8 41.68 -23.39 -8.06
N TYR A 9 41.41 -22.14 -8.41
CA TYR A 9 40.74 -21.19 -7.53
C TYR A 9 39.93 -20.16 -8.31
N TRP A 10 38.97 -19.54 -7.62
CA TRP A 10 38.26 -18.37 -8.13
C TRP A 10 39.06 -17.10 -7.88
N ARG A 11 39.29 -16.32 -8.92
CA ARG A 11 39.97 -15.03 -8.85
C ARG A 11 38.97 -13.92 -9.12
N HIS A 12 38.98 -12.89 -8.30
CA HIS A 12 38.19 -11.69 -8.55
C HIS A 12 38.79 -10.82 -9.65
N PHE A 13 37.92 -10.18 -10.42
CA PHE A 13 38.30 -9.14 -11.38
C PHE A 13 37.15 -8.11 -11.45
N GLY A 14 37.47 -6.82 -11.45
CA GLY A 14 36.46 -5.75 -11.40
C GLY A 14 36.12 -5.28 -9.98
N LEU A 15 35.07 -4.47 -9.87
CA LEU A 15 34.59 -3.86 -8.63
C LEU A 15 33.51 -4.73 -7.97
N SER A 16 33.41 -4.66 -6.64
CA SER A 16 32.30 -5.25 -5.91
C SER A 16 31.00 -4.48 -6.21
N ARG A 17 29.89 -5.20 -6.28
CA ARG A 17 28.54 -4.67 -6.42
C ARG A 17 27.76 -4.92 -5.14
N ASN A 18 26.99 -3.91 -4.74
CA ASN A 18 26.04 -4.01 -3.63
C ASN A 18 24.77 -4.72 -4.13
N PRO A 19 23.97 -5.34 -3.23
CA PRO A 19 22.64 -5.80 -3.58
C PRO A 19 21.83 -4.63 -4.14
N TYR A 20 21.19 -4.83 -5.28
CA TYR A 20 20.44 -3.79 -5.98
C TYR A 20 18.94 -4.05 -6.05
N SER A 21 18.53 -5.26 -5.67
CA SER A 21 17.14 -5.62 -5.43
C SER A 21 16.96 -6.01 -3.96
N PHE A 22 15.75 -5.89 -3.42
CA PHE A 22 15.46 -6.24 -2.03
C PHE A 22 14.11 -6.93 -1.92
N VAL A 23 14.05 -7.99 -1.12
CA VAL A 23 12.79 -8.58 -0.66
C VAL A 23 12.52 -8.16 0.78
N PHE A 24 11.29 -7.76 1.07
CA PHE A 24 10.83 -7.32 2.38
C PHE A 24 9.84 -8.34 2.91
N PHE A 25 10.11 -8.87 4.10
CA PHE A 25 9.24 -9.79 4.80
C PHE A 25 8.66 -9.13 6.05
N VAL A 26 7.34 -9.21 6.20
CA VAL A 26 6.68 -8.96 7.48
C VAL A 26 6.37 -10.32 8.09
N VAL A 27 6.83 -10.55 9.32
CA VAL A 27 6.61 -11.80 10.05
C VAL A 27 5.92 -11.57 11.38
N ALA A 28 5.17 -12.56 11.86
CA ALA A 28 4.57 -12.54 13.19
C ALA A 28 4.58 -13.94 13.83
N GLN A 29 4.65 -14.01 15.16
CA GLN A 29 4.55 -15.26 15.89
C GLN A 29 3.11 -15.77 15.88
N ILE A 30 2.83 -16.74 15.03
CA ILE A 30 1.54 -17.39 14.86
C ILE A 30 1.70 -18.87 15.16
N ALA A 31 0.95 -19.36 16.14
CA ALA A 31 1.02 -20.74 16.61
C ALA A 31 2.46 -21.18 16.95
N GLY A 32 3.17 -20.35 17.73
CA GLY A 32 4.49 -20.67 18.24
C GLY A 32 5.66 -20.47 17.27
N ARG A 33 5.41 -20.17 15.98
CA ARG A 33 6.46 -19.91 14.97
C ARG A 33 6.31 -18.53 14.35
N ARG A 34 7.43 -17.91 13.95
CA ARG A 34 7.40 -16.66 13.18
C ARG A 34 7.09 -16.98 11.72
N ARG A 35 5.91 -16.56 11.26
CA ARG A 35 5.40 -16.85 9.91
C ARG A 35 5.31 -15.57 9.08
N PRO A 36 5.52 -15.64 7.75
CA PRO A 36 5.31 -14.50 6.88
C PRO A 36 3.83 -14.08 6.86
N ILE A 37 3.55 -12.79 6.93
CA ILE A 37 2.20 -12.21 6.87
C ILE A 37 2.06 -11.30 5.65
N ALA A 38 3.15 -10.73 5.17
CA ALA A 38 3.22 -10.07 3.87
C ALA A 38 4.65 -10.14 3.32
N VAL A 39 4.75 -10.19 2.00
CA VAL A 39 6.03 -10.16 1.29
C VAL A 39 5.94 -9.16 0.13
N VAL A 40 6.94 -8.31 -0.01
CA VAL A 40 7.05 -7.34 -1.13
C VAL A 40 8.48 -7.37 -1.65
N SER A 41 8.66 -7.42 -2.97
CA SER A 41 9.97 -7.29 -3.60
C SER A 41 10.10 -5.93 -4.29
N SER A 42 11.27 -5.31 -4.20
CA SER A 42 11.70 -4.20 -5.03
C SER A 42 12.86 -4.65 -5.90
N ARG A 43 12.75 -4.45 -7.22
CA ARG A 43 13.77 -4.83 -8.20
C ARG A 43 14.53 -3.58 -8.63
N GLY A 44 15.86 -3.65 -8.57
CA GLY A 44 16.72 -2.60 -9.12
C GLY A 44 16.93 -2.74 -10.63
N PRO A 45 17.52 -1.73 -11.27
CA PRO A 45 17.83 -1.78 -12.71
C PRO A 45 18.85 -2.90 -13.00
N ALA A 46 18.74 -3.53 -14.18
CA ALA A 46 19.59 -4.66 -14.54
C ALA A 46 21.05 -4.29 -14.86
N ASP A 47 21.33 -3.02 -15.20
CA ASP A 47 22.68 -2.51 -15.46
C ASP A 47 23.07 -1.40 -14.48
N PRO A 48 23.49 -1.75 -13.25
CA PRO A 48 23.90 -0.77 -12.25
C PRO A 48 25.22 -0.05 -12.59
N GLU A 49 25.98 -0.48 -13.61
CA GLU A 49 27.31 0.08 -13.92
C GLU A 49 27.26 1.31 -14.85
N HIS A 50 26.16 1.55 -15.56
CA HIS A 50 26.04 2.67 -16.52
C HIS A 50 25.51 3.99 -15.93
N GLY A 51 25.61 4.19 -14.61
CA GLY A 51 25.54 5.50 -13.98
C GLY A 51 24.15 6.12 -13.82
N ASP A 52 23.09 5.45 -14.26
CA ASP A 52 21.72 5.81 -13.92
C ASP A 52 21.22 4.92 -12.76
N GLU A 53 21.84 5.11 -11.59
CA GLU A 53 21.41 4.51 -10.30
C GLU A 53 20.07 5.07 -9.78
N ILE A 54 19.42 5.90 -10.58
CA ILE A 54 18.12 6.53 -10.33
C ILE A 54 17.06 5.42 -10.31
N GLY A 55 16.64 5.03 -9.10
CA GLY A 55 15.54 4.09 -8.86
C GLY A 55 15.88 2.80 -8.15
N SER A 56 17.15 2.60 -7.78
CA SER A 56 17.58 1.47 -6.97
C SER A 56 17.36 1.73 -5.47
N LEU A 57 16.82 0.75 -4.75
CA LEU A 57 16.54 0.82 -3.32
C LEU A 57 17.81 0.45 -2.50
N GLN A 58 18.90 1.21 -2.68
CA GLN A 58 20.21 0.98 -2.09
C GLN A 58 20.64 2.10 -1.13
N GLY A 59 21.61 1.84 -0.26
CA GLY A 59 22.16 2.86 0.64
C GLY A 59 21.07 3.52 1.51
N PHE A 60 21.04 4.85 1.53
CA PHE A 60 20.09 5.63 2.33
C PHE A 60 18.61 5.41 1.95
N PRO A 61 18.21 5.38 0.65
CA PRO A 61 16.88 4.95 0.22
C PRO A 61 16.31 3.70 0.91
N LEU A 62 17.13 2.66 1.08
CA LEU A 62 16.71 1.44 1.79
C LEU A 62 16.37 1.71 3.25
N ILE A 63 17.20 2.51 3.90
CA ILE A 63 17.03 2.88 5.30
C ILE A 63 15.80 3.78 5.48
N ALA A 64 15.55 4.69 4.55
CA ALA A 64 14.34 5.50 4.53
C ALA A 64 13.08 4.62 4.36
N ALA A 65 13.10 3.62 3.47
CA ALA A 65 12.01 2.65 3.35
C ALA A 65 11.81 1.85 4.64
N CYS A 66 12.88 1.39 5.30
CA CYS A 66 12.78 0.72 6.60
C CYS A 66 12.12 1.62 7.66
N GLN A 67 12.53 2.88 7.75
CA GLN A 67 11.94 3.85 8.69
C GLN A 67 10.46 4.08 8.40
N ARG A 68 10.08 4.20 7.12
CA ARG A 68 8.69 4.36 6.71
C ARG A 68 7.84 3.15 7.08
N ILE A 69 8.33 1.95 6.81
CA ILE A 69 7.65 0.69 7.18
C ILE A 69 7.43 0.64 8.70
N ILE A 70 8.46 0.91 9.49
CA ILE A 70 8.33 0.97 10.96
C ILE A 70 7.30 2.01 11.39
N THR A 71 7.29 3.19 10.77
CA THR A 71 6.33 4.25 11.08
C THR A 71 4.90 3.81 10.80
N ILE A 72 4.64 3.17 9.65
CA ILE A 72 3.32 2.63 9.29
C ILE A 72 2.85 1.60 10.31
N PHE A 73 3.69 0.61 10.65
CA PHE A 73 3.31 -0.45 11.59
C PHE A 73 3.22 0.01 13.04
N SER A 74 3.90 1.10 13.41
CA SER A 74 3.83 1.69 14.76
C SER A 74 2.65 2.65 14.93
N ASP A 75 2.06 3.14 13.84
CA ASP A 75 0.99 4.12 13.90
C ASP A 75 -0.29 3.52 14.51
N LYS A 76 -0.85 4.22 15.49
CA LYS A 76 -2.04 3.78 16.23
C LYS A 76 -3.26 3.65 15.32
N THR A 77 -3.35 4.46 14.26
CA THR A 77 -4.47 4.45 13.31
C THR A 77 -4.56 3.15 12.50
N ASN A 78 -3.43 2.46 12.30
CA ASN A 78 -3.35 1.19 11.59
C ASN A 78 -3.48 -0.03 12.53
N ARG A 79 -3.25 0.17 13.84
CA ARG A 79 -3.09 -0.91 14.84
C ARG A 79 -4.25 -1.90 14.87
N THR A 80 -5.48 -1.39 14.80
CA THR A 80 -6.69 -2.23 14.90
C THR A 80 -6.83 -3.16 13.70
N ALA A 81 -6.65 -2.63 12.48
CA ALA A 81 -6.70 -3.43 11.26
C ALA A 81 -5.56 -4.46 11.21
N ILE A 82 -4.34 -4.09 11.62
CA ILE A 82 -3.20 -5.02 11.71
C ILE A 82 -3.50 -6.14 12.70
N LYS A 83 -3.98 -5.81 13.91
CA LYS A 83 -4.38 -6.82 14.91
C LYS A 83 -5.45 -7.76 14.37
N ALA A 84 -6.47 -7.24 13.69
CA ALA A 84 -7.54 -8.05 13.14
C ALA A 84 -7.04 -9.04 12.07
N GLU A 85 -6.14 -8.62 11.18
CA GLU A 85 -5.51 -9.56 10.22
C GLU A 85 -4.58 -10.57 10.90
N LEU A 86 -3.82 -10.16 11.93
CA LEU A 86 -3.01 -11.09 12.73
C LEU A 86 -3.88 -12.12 13.46
N SER A 87 -5.06 -11.72 13.96
CA SER A 87 -6.04 -12.64 14.53
C SER A 87 -6.50 -13.67 13.48
N LEU A 88 -6.79 -13.24 12.25
CA LEU A 88 -7.19 -14.12 11.16
C LEU A 88 -6.06 -15.06 10.71
N ALA A 89 -4.81 -14.62 10.82
CA ALA A 89 -3.64 -15.42 10.45
C ALA A 89 -3.52 -16.71 11.27
N ALA A 90 -3.98 -16.70 12.54
CA ALA A 90 -4.01 -17.89 13.38
C ALA A 90 -4.84 -19.02 12.75
N GLY A 91 -6.05 -18.73 12.27
CA GLY A 91 -6.91 -19.71 11.60
C GLY A 91 -6.44 -20.10 10.19
N TYR A 92 -5.72 -19.21 9.49
CA TYR A 92 -5.16 -19.51 8.17
C TYR A 92 -4.01 -20.52 8.24
N TYR A 93 -3.07 -20.31 9.17
CA TYR A 93 -1.89 -21.17 9.32
C TYR A 93 -2.17 -22.45 10.10
N MET A 94 -3.25 -22.49 10.89
CA MET A 94 -3.67 -23.63 11.69
C MET A 94 -5.07 -24.07 11.25
N ARG A 95 -5.13 -25.00 10.28
CA ARG A 95 -6.35 -25.58 9.73
C ARG A 95 -6.93 -26.67 10.64
N ASP A 96 -8.17 -27.05 10.36
CA ASP A 96 -8.91 -28.12 11.05
C ASP A 96 -8.89 -27.96 12.58
N GLU A 97 -9.40 -26.83 13.08
CA GLU A 97 -9.45 -26.51 14.52
C GLU A 97 -8.07 -26.50 15.21
N GLY A 98 -7.01 -26.27 14.44
CA GLY A 98 -5.63 -26.23 14.91
C GLY A 98 -4.92 -27.58 14.91
N HIS A 99 -5.47 -28.58 14.21
CA HIS A 99 -4.88 -29.90 14.08
C HIS A 99 -3.89 -30.01 12.91
N GLU A 100 -4.00 -29.17 11.87
CA GLU A 100 -3.12 -29.23 10.70
C GLU A 100 -2.42 -27.88 10.43
N GLU A 101 -1.09 -27.90 10.32
CA GLU A 101 -0.31 -26.73 9.90
C GLU A 101 -0.44 -26.54 8.39
N TYR A 102 -0.96 -25.40 7.95
CA TYR A 102 -0.89 -25.00 6.55
C TYR A 102 0.46 -24.37 6.23
N ARG A 103 1.07 -24.81 5.13
CA ARG A 103 2.30 -24.25 4.59
C ARG A 103 2.04 -23.75 3.18
N PRO A 104 2.15 -22.43 2.94
CA PRO A 104 2.13 -21.89 1.58
C PRO A 104 3.20 -22.58 0.72
N GLU A 105 2.88 -22.79 -0.55
CA GLU A 105 3.82 -23.31 -1.54
C GLU A 105 5.05 -22.41 -1.63
N GLN A 106 6.25 -23.01 -1.64
CA GLN A 106 7.49 -22.26 -1.72
C GLN A 106 7.64 -21.60 -3.10
N VAL A 107 7.99 -20.32 -3.09
CA VAL A 107 8.21 -19.53 -4.31
C VAL A 107 9.61 -18.93 -4.27
N GLU A 108 10.42 -19.24 -5.29
CA GLU A 108 11.75 -18.64 -5.42
C GLU A 108 11.66 -17.23 -6.01
N LEU A 109 12.58 -16.36 -5.59
CA LEU A 109 12.70 -15.02 -6.16
C LEU A 109 13.17 -15.10 -7.61
N ARG A 110 12.56 -14.29 -8.47
CA ARG A 110 12.91 -14.21 -9.88
C ARG A 110 14.26 -13.51 -10.06
N GLU A 111 15.17 -14.16 -10.75
CA GLU A 111 16.47 -13.59 -11.19
C GLU A 111 16.24 -12.48 -12.24
N ASN A 112 17.08 -11.44 -12.25
CA ASN A 112 17.07 -10.44 -13.31
C ASN A 112 17.80 -11.02 -14.54
N ASP A 113 17.18 -10.89 -15.71
CA ASP A 113 17.87 -11.19 -16.95
C ASP A 113 18.89 -10.08 -17.22
N ALA A 114 20.19 -10.42 -17.23
CA ALA A 114 21.28 -9.47 -17.49
C ALA A 114 21.16 -8.78 -18.87
N SER A 115 20.33 -9.31 -19.78
CA SER A 115 20.04 -8.69 -21.07
C SER A 115 18.92 -7.63 -21.03
N ASP A 116 18.12 -7.59 -19.96
CA ASP A 116 16.97 -6.71 -19.83
C ASP A 116 17.32 -5.37 -19.17
N ARG A 117 17.83 -4.42 -19.97
CA ARG A 117 18.29 -3.09 -19.48
C ARG A 117 17.24 -2.29 -18.70
N TYR A 118 15.96 -2.61 -18.86
CA TYR A 118 14.87 -1.99 -18.13
C TYR A 118 13.88 -3.09 -17.76
N PRO A 119 14.06 -3.78 -16.61
CA PRO A 119 13.17 -4.84 -16.21
C PRO A 119 11.76 -4.25 -16.08
N ARG A 120 10.97 -4.39 -17.13
CA ARG A 120 9.53 -4.22 -17.03
C ARG A 120 9.10 -5.34 -16.10
N MET A 121 8.27 -5.01 -15.13
CA MET A 121 7.65 -6.03 -14.31
C MET A 121 6.71 -6.81 -15.24
N GLU A 122 7.25 -7.84 -15.89
CA GLU A 122 6.43 -8.88 -16.48
C GLU A 122 5.48 -9.31 -15.39
N SER A 123 4.18 -9.18 -15.67
CA SER A 123 3.13 -9.57 -14.74
C SER A 123 3.41 -11.00 -14.30
N ASP A 124 3.74 -11.18 -13.02
CA ASP A 124 3.89 -12.51 -12.49
C ASP A 124 2.50 -13.17 -12.51
N SER A 125 2.46 -14.48 -12.72
CA SER A 125 1.19 -15.21 -12.91
C SER A 125 0.16 -14.99 -11.79
N TRP A 126 0.61 -14.57 -10.60
CA TRP A 126 -0.19 -14.29 -9.41
C TRP A 126 -0.61 -12.82 -9.24
N ASP A 127 -0.10 -11.87 -10.03
CA ASP A 127 -0.35 -10.43 -9.85
C ASP A 127 -1.83 -10.04 -10.02
N HIS A 128 -2.57 -10.78 -10.84
CA HIS A 128 -3.98 -10.52 -11.14
C HIS A 128 -4.94 -11.62 -10.65
N THR A 129 -4.42 -12.81 -10.36
CA THR A 129 -5.21 -14.02 -10.14
C THR A 129 -5.36 -14.37 -8.66
N ASN A 130 -4.35 -14.09 -7.83
CA ASN A 130 -4.36 -14.48 -6.43
C ASN A 130 -4.98 -13.41 -5.53
N ILE A 131 -5.99 -13.83 -4.77
CA ILE A 131 -6.52 -13.04 -3.66
C ILE A 131 -5.46 -13.03 -2.55
N ARG A 132 -5.04 -11.82 -2.15
CA ARG A 132 -4.07 -11.66 -1.08
C ARG A 132 -4.72 -11.97 0.26
N GLU A 133 -4.08 -12.81 1.06
CA GLU A 133 -4.61 -13.34 2.31
C GLU A 133 -4.84 -12.24 3.35
N PHE A 134 -3.84 -11.37 3.52
CA PHE A 134 -3.81 -10.27 4.49
C PHE A 134 -3.64 -8.93 3.75
N PRO A 135 -4.69 -8.44 3.07
CA PRO A 135 -4.59 -7.32 2.15
C PRO A 135 -4.20 -6.00 2.84
N PHE A 136 -4.61 -5.75 4.09
CA PHE A 136 -4.24 -4.52 4.79
C PHE A 136 -2.75 -4.50 5.14
N ILE A 137 -2.21 -5.54 5.77
CA ILE A 137 -0.79 -5.67 6.13
C ILE A 137 0.08 -5.68 4.86
N THR A 138 -0.38 -6.32 3.78
CA THR A 138 0.30 -6.29 2.48
C THR A 138 0.33 -4.88 1.89
N ALA A 139 -0.78 -4.13 1.97
CA ALA A 139 -0.83 -2.73 1.52
C ALA A 139 0.05 -1.81 2.38
N CYS A 140 0.14 -2.03 3.69
CA CYS A 140 1.08 -1.34 4.58
C CYS A 140 2.52 -1.53 4.10
N LEU A 141 2.91 -2.78 3.84
CA LEU A 141 4.27 -3.10 3.39
C LEU A 141 4.56 -2.51 2.01
N LEU A 142 3.66 -2.70 1.04
CA LEU A 142 3.83 -2.20 -0.33
C LEU A 142 4.04 -0.69 -0.36
N GLN A 143 3.19 0.07 0.33
CA GLN A 143 3.28 1.53 0.38
C GLN A 143 4.49 2.02 1.19
N GLY A 144 4.97 1.24 2.15
CA GLY A 144 6.20 1.52 2.89
C GLY A 144 7.47 1.35 2.05
N VAL A 145 7.48 0.36 1.16
CA VAL A 145 8.60 0.10 0.23
C VAL A 145 8.58 1.08 -0.96
N ALA A 146 7.41 1.28 -1.56
CA ALA A 146 7.29 1.94 -2.85
C ALA A 146 7.30 3.47 -2.79
N LEU A 147 6.83 4.08 -1.70
CA LEU A 147 6.69 5.53 -1.61
C LEU A 147 7.78 6.13 -0.73
N TYR A 148 8.54 7.08 -1.28
CA TYR A 148 9.45 7.90 -0.51
C TYR A 148 9.07 9.39 -0.60
N PRO A 149 8.28 9.92 0.36
CA PRO A 149 7.69 11.25 0.24
C PRO A 149 8.68 12.42 0.16
N GLN A 150 9.89 12.26 0.72
CA GLN A 150 10.87 13.35 0.88
C GLN A 150 11.61 13.66 -0.41
N GLU A 151 12.02 12.65 -1.17
CA GLU A 151 12.76 12.83 -2.43
C GLU A 151 11.88 12.76 -3.67
N SER A 152 10.55 12.76 -3.49
CA SER A 152 9.59 12.77 -4.60
C SER A 152 9.76 11.58 -5.53
N TYR A 153 10.29 10.47 -4.99
CA TYR A 153 10.65 9.28 -5.73
C TYR A 153 9.72 8.12 -5.36
N CYS A 154 9.44 7.27 -6.35
CA CYS A 154 8.70 6.04 -6.15
C CYS A 154 9.56 4.88 -6.62
N TYR A 155 9.68 3.86 -5.79
CA TYR A 155 10.44 2.66 -6.13
C TYR A 155 9.51 1.61 -6.73
N GLN A 156 10.04 0.83 -7.67
CA GLN A 156 9.34 -0.35 -8.16
C GLN A 156 9.20 -1.35 -7.02
N ALA A 157 7.96 -1.73 -6.71
CA ALA A 157 7.66 -2.70 -5.67
C ALA A 157 6.44 -3.53 -6.05
N ALA A 158 6.49 -4.82 -5.73
CA ALA A 158 5.50 -5.82 -6.10
C ALA A 158 5.17 -6.73 -4.91
N PRO A 159 3.89 -6.97 -4.59
CA PRO A 159 3.51 -7.98 -3.61
C PRO A 159 3.87 -9.39 -4.07
N GLN A 160 4.52 -10.15 -3.20
CA GLN A 160 4.96 -11.52 -3.44
C GLN A 160 4.12 -12.53 -2.63
N PRO A 161 4.04 -13.80 -3.05
CA PRO A 161 3.35 -14.85 -2.28
C PRO A 161 3.94 -15.04 -0.87
N LEU A 162 3.12 -15.49 0.09
CA LEU A 162 3.59 -15.72 1.47
C LEU A 162 4.66 -16.81 1.58
N GLY A 163 4.70 -17.74 0.63
CA GLY A 163 5.71 -18.80 0.57
C GLY A 163 7.02 -18.38 -0.09
N THR A 164 7.20 -17.10 -0.42
CA THR A 164 8.47 -16.61 -0.98
C THR A 164 9.64 -16.86 -0.04
N VAL A 165 10.76 -17.34 -0.59
CA VAL A 165 11.98 -17.62 0.16
C VAL A 165 13.16 -16.79 -0.34
N TYR A 166 14.02 -16.39 0.58
CA TYR A 166 15.31 -15.76 0.30
C TYR A 166 16.43 -16.79 0.28
N ARG A 167 17.27 -16.72 -0.75
CA ARG A 167 18.47 -17.55 -0.90
C ARG A 167 19.70 -16.67 -0.81
N ASP A 168 20.62 -17.03 0.07
CA ASP A 168 21.88 -16.29 0.26
C ASP A 168 22.87 -16.42 -0.90
N ILE A 169 22.56 -17.28 -1.88
CA ILE A 169 23.25 -17.41 -3.17
C ILE A 169 22.73 -16.39 -4.19
N SER A 170 21.63 -15.69 -3.90
CA SER A 170 21.10 -14.66 -4.79
C SER A 170 22.12 -13.53 -4.92
N ILE A 171 22.53 -13.27 -6.16
CA ILE A 171 23.57 -12.27 -6.47
C ILE A 171 23.02 -10.83 -6.53
N GLU A 172 21.70 -10.69 -6.48
CA GLU A 172 21.00 -9.43 -6.75
C GLU A 172 20.22 -8.94 -5.54
N TYR A 173 19.64 -9.87 -4.77
CA TYR A 173 18.72 -9.58 -3.69
C TYR A 173 19.43 -9.48 -2.34
N GLY A 174 19.16 -8.39 -1.64
CA GLY A 174 19.16 -8.35 -0.19
C GLY A 174 17.78 -8.69 0.38
N MET A 175 17.70 -8.77 1.70
CA MET A 175 16.47 -9.03 2.43
C MET A 175 16.30 -8.04 3.58
N VAL A 176 15.08 -7.57 3.80
CA VAL A 176 14.67 -6.83 5.00
C VAL A 176 13.58 -7.63 5.70
N VAL A 177 13.67 -7.75 7.03
CA VAL A 177 12.68 -8.47 7.84
C VAL A 177 12.14 -7.54 8.89
N ILE A 178 10.81 -7.50 9.04
CA ILE A 178 10.09 -6.74 10.06
C ILE A 178 9.25 -7.73 10.87
N ASP A 179 9.47 -7.80 12.18
CA ASP A 179 8.68 -8.63 13.09
C ASP A 179 7.62 -7.77 13.78
N ILE A 180 6.35 -8.06 13.49
CA ILE A 180 5.17 -7.37 13.99
C ILE A 180 4.40 -8.19 15.05
N THR A 181 5.04 -9.21 15.63
CA THR A 181 4.46 -10.03 16.71
C THR A 181 3.88 -9.17 17.84
N ASP A 182 4.61 -8.13 18.23
CA ASP A 182 4.16 -7.13 19.20
C ASP A 182 4.26 -5.74 18.56
N LEU A 183 3.11 -5.13 18.25
CA LEU A 183 3.02 -3.80 17.65
C LEU A 183 3.53 -2.68 18.58
N SER A 184 3.78 -2.96 19.86
CA SER A 184 4.44 -2.02 20.78
C SER A 184 5.95 -2.19 20.86
N ALA A 185 6.47 -3.29 20.31
CA ALA A 185 7.89 -3.66 20.35
C ALA A 185 8.32 -4.26 19.01
N LEU A 186 8.14 -3.50 17.93
CA LEU A 186 8.56 -3.88 16.58
C LEU A 186 10.06 -4.18 16.53
N ARG A 187 10.45 -5.13 15.69
CA ARG A 187 11.85 -5.43 15.38
C ARG A 187 12.09 -5.39 13.89
N TYR A 188 13.32 -5.09 13.49
CA TYR A 188 13.71 -5.13 12.07
C TYR A 188 15.10 -5.69 11.85
N GLY A 189 15.48 -5.97 10.61
CA GLY A 189 16.85 -6.32 10.29
C GLY A 189 17.09 -6.34 8.78
N VAL A 190 18.32 -6.02 8.39
CA VAL A 190 18.75 -5.99 6.98
C VAL A 190 19.79 -7.08 6.73
N VAL A 191 19.64 -7.81 5.64
CA VAL A 191 20.59 -8.82 5.16
C VAL A 191 20.99 -8.44 3.74
N GLY A 192 22.28 -8.50 3.46
CA GLY A 192 22.81 -8.20 2.14
C GLY A 192 24.25 -8.67 2.03
N PHE A 193 24.60 -9.17 0.85
CA PHE A 193 25.94 -9.66 0.54
C PHE A 193 26.50 -8.94 -0.68
N ALA A 194 27.75 -8.50 -0.59
CA ALA A 194 28.44 -7.95 -1.74
C ALA A 194 28.71 -9.07 -2.76
N THR A 195 28.59 -8.73 -4.04
CA THR A 195 28.93 -9.64 -5.15
C THR A 195 30.08 -9.07 -5.96
N MET A 196 30.80 -9.92 -6.69
CA MET A 196 31.90 -9.47 -7.56
C MET A 196 32.04 -10.41 -8.75
N PRO A 197 32.50 -9.92 -9.92
CA PRO A 197 32.83 -10.80 -11.01
C PRO A 197 34.04 -11.66 -10.61
N MET A 198 33.89 -12.97 -10.74
CA MET A 198 34.94 -13.94 -10.48
C MET A 198 35.18 -14.81 -11.70
N MET A 199 36.45 -15.09 -11.97
CA MET A 199 36.86 -16.00 -13.03
C MET A 199 37.49 -17.24 -12.41
N TRP A 200 37.10 -18.40 -12.93
CA TRP A 200 37.75 -19.65 -12.53
C TRP A 200 39.13 -19.74 -13.16
N VAL A 201 40.15 -19.95 -12.34
CA VAL A 201 41.53 -20.13 -12.80
C VAL A 201 41.89 -21.61 -12.64
N PRO A 202 41.76 -22.43 -13.70
CA PRO A 202 41.96 -23.88 -13.60
C PRO A 202 43.43 -24.30 -13.60
N SER A 203 44.36 -23.44 -14.05
CA SER A 203 45.79 -23.75 -14.14
C SER A 203 46.67 -22.50 -14.11
N ALA A 204 47.97 -22.69 -13.81
CA ALA A 204 48.97 -21.62 -13.85
C ALA A 204 49.13 -21.02 -15.27
N GLU A 205 48.93 -21.81 -16.31
CA GLU A 205 48.95 -21.33 -17.70
C GLU A 205 47.73 -20.46 -18.03
N ALA A 206 46.55 -20.81 -17.51
CA ALA A 206 45.34 -20.00 -17.68
C ALA A 206 45.50 -18.64 -17.01
N PHE A 207 46.10 -18.61 -15.82
CA PHE A 207 46.46 -17.37 -15.12
C PHE A 207 47.35 -16.46 -15.99
N HIS A 208 48.42 -17.01 -16.58
CA HIS A 208 49.35 -16.23 -17.42
C HIS A 208 48.76 -15.77 -18.75
N ARG A 209 47.86 -16.54 -19.37
CA ARG A 209 47.16 -16.12 -20.60
C ARG A 209 46.15 -15.00 -20.35
N GLN A 210 45.58 -14.94 -19.14
CA GLN A 210 44.57 -13.95 -18.74
C GLN A 210 45.20 -12.66 -18.20
N THR A 211 46.39 -12.72 -17.61
CA THR A 211 47.19 -11.53 -17.30
C THR A 211 48.02 -11.14 -18.51
N GLY A 212 47.46 -10.32 -19.40
CA GLY A 212 48.26 -9.63 -20.43
C GLY A 212 49.39 -8.80 -19.80
N PRO A 213 50.35 -8.28 -20.61
CA PRO A 213 51.45 -7.47 -20.11
C PRO A 213 50.92 -6.30 -19.27
N VAL A 214 51.58 -6.01 -18.15
CA VAL A 214 51.23 -4.91 -17.24
C VAL A 214 50.99 -3.63 -18.04
N GLY A 215 49.71 -3.21 -18.15
CA GLY A 215 49.31 -2.00 -18.89
C GLY A 215 48.16 -2.15 -19.89
N SER A 216 47.74 -3.37 -20.27
CA SER A 216 46.60 -3.54 -21.20
C SER A 216 45.26 -3.56 -20.45
N HIS A 217 44.57 -2.43 -20.40
CA HIS A 217 43.15 -2.36 -20.02
C HIS A 217 42.29 -3.06 -21.08
N VAL A 218 42.01 -4.35 -20.89
CA VAL A 218 40.90 -5.01 -21.61
C VAL A 218 39.60 -4.56 -20.93
N PRO A 219 38.62 -4.01 -21.67
CA PRO A 219 37.34 -3.60 -21.07
C PRO A 219 36.63 -4.79 -20.42
N PRO A 220 35.93 -4.60 -19.28
CA PRO A 220 35.30 -5.67 -18.50
C PRO A 220 34.34 -6.55 -19.30
N SER A 221 33.69 -5.99 -20.33
CA SER A 221 32.58 -6.60 -21.07
C SER A 221 32.93 -7.84 -21.90
N ASN A 222 34.23 -8.12 -22.15
CA ASN A 222 34.64 -9.24 -23.01
C ASN A 222 35.34 -10.39 -22.26
N SER A 223 35.34 -10.40 -20.92
CA SER A 223 36.19 -11.30 -20.12
C SER A 223 35.50 -12.58 -19.58
N GLY A 224 34.19 -12.75 -19.74
CA GLY A 224 33.50 -14.04 -19.50
C GLY A 224 33.53 -14.61 -18.07
N GLY A 225 33.60 -13.78 -17.03
CA GLY A 225 33.50 -14.26 -15.64
C GLY A 225 32.08 -14.25 -15.07
N GLU A 226 31.89 -14.98 -13.96
CA GLU A 226 30.60 -15.21 -13.29
C GLU A 226 30.49 -14.33 -12.03
N MET A 227 29.33 -13.70 -11.82
CA MET A 227 29.07 -12.96 -10.58
C MET A 227 28.91 -13.92 -9.41
N ARG A 228 29.63 -13.66 -8.31
CA ARG A 228 29.56 -14.49 -7.10
C ARG A 228 29.50 -13.65 -5.84
N VAL A 229 28.80 -14.17 -4.83
CA VAL A 229 28.79 -13.60 -3.48
C VAL A 229 30.18 -13.71 -2.84
N LEU A 230 30.65 -12.61 -2.25
CA LEU A 230 32.00 -12.52 -1.66
C LEU A 230 32.12 -13.25 -0.32
N ASP A 231 31.06 -13.18 0.49
CA ASP A 231 31.08 -13.67 1.86
C ASP A 231 31.07 -15.21 1.85
N GLN A 232 32.21 -15.82 2.15
CA GLN A 232 32.35 -17.29 2.20
C GLN A 232 31.54 -17.90 3.36
N ALA A 233 31.48 -17.20 4.49
CA ALA A 233 30.68 -17.55 5.66
C ALA A 233 29.45 -16.64 5.72
N ARG A 234 28.26 -17.20 5.46
CA ARG A 234 26.99 -16.48 5.44
C ARG A 234 26.18 -16.81 6.67
N SER A 235 26.62 -16.29 7.82
CA SER A 235 25.88 -16.43 9.07
C SER A 235 24.51 -15.75 8.93
N ARG A 236 23.45 -16.38 9.46
CA ARG A 236 22.09 -15.82 9.54
C ARG A 236 21.96 -14.70 10.58
N ALA A 237 22.83 -13.71 10.47
CA ALA A 237 22.81 -12.52 11.30
C ALA A 237 22.25 -11.36 10.47
N VAL A 238 21.36 -10.59 11.09
CA VAL A 238 20.84 -9.34 10.50
C VAL A 238 21.73 -8.18 10.92
N MET A 239 21.77 -7.16 10.07
CA MET A 239 22.42 -5.88 10.33
C MET A 239 21.38 -4.82 10.74
N SER A 240 21.80 -3.92 11.61
CA SER A 240 21.16 -2.62 11.81
C SER A 240 21.34 -1.70 10.61
N ALA A 241 20.60 -0.60 10.59
CA ALA A 241 20.72 0.41 9.54
C ALA A 241 22.13 1.03 9.48
N ALA A 242 22.74 1.27 10.65
CA ALA A 242 24.10 1.83 10.73
C ALA A 242 25.16 0.84 10.21
N GLU A 243 25.04 -0.44 10.58
CA GLU A 243 25.93 -1.49 10.07
C GLU A 243 25.78 -1.68 8.57
N TYR A 244 24.54 -1.68 8.06
CA TYR A 244 24.27 -1.75 6.63
C TYR A 244 24.92 -0.58 5.87
N LEU A 245 24.72 0.67 6.31
CA LEU A 245 25.31 1.85 5.67
C LEU A 245 26.85 1.86 5.76
N THR A 246 27.42 1.27 6.81
CA THR A 246 28.88 1.12 6.95
C THR A 246 29.42 0.08 5.97
N LYS A 247 28.70 -1.04 5.78
CA LYS A 247 29.10 -2.12 4.86
C LYS A 247 28.86 -1.75 3.40
N PHE A 248 27.77 -1.04 3.14
CA PHE A 248 27.31 -0.64 1.81
C PHE A 248 27.07 0.87 1.79
N PRO A 249 28.15 1.68 1.79
CA PRO A 249 28.00 3.12 1.62
C PRO A 249 27.27 3.37 0.30
N GLY A 250 26.21 4.20 0.36
CA GLY A 250 25.50 4.61 -0.84
C GLY A 250 26.44 5.37 -1.79
N PRO A 251 26.05 5.54 -3.06
CA PRO A 251 26.84 6.32 -4.00
C PRO A 251 27.03 7.76 -3.50
N ASP A 252 28.25 8.30 -3.62
CA ASP A 252 28.65 9.66 -3.18
C ASP A 252 27.86 10.81 -3.85
N THR A 253 26.96 10.49 -4.78
CA THR A 253 26.18 11.42 -5.61
C THR A 253 24.83 11.83 -5.02
N ILE A 254 24.29 11.09 -4.05
CA ILE A 254 23.05 11.46 -3.35
C ILE A 254 23.42 12.02 -1.98
N PRO A 255 23.49 13.36 -1.80
CA PRO A 255 23.72 13.92 -0.48
C PRO A 255 22.60 13.46 0.47
N GLU A 256 22.98 12.95 1.65
CA GLU A 256 22.00 12.59 2.66
C GLU A 256 21.07 13.79 2.91
N PRO A 257 19.74 13.57 2.90
CA PRO A 257 18.82 14.66 3.19
C PRO A 257 19.08 15.17 4.61
N PRO A 258 18.73 16.44 4.93
CA PRO A 258 18.88 17.00 6.28
C PRO A 258 18.22 16.14 7.38
N GLU A 259 17.23 15.34 6.99
CA GLU A 259 16.44 14.45 7.84
C GLU A 259 17.12 13.08 8.07
N GLY A 260 18.22 12.79 7.37
CA GLY A 260 18.91 11.49 7.41
C GLY A 260 19.45 11.11 8.79
N GLU A 261 19.90 12.11 9.55
CA GLU A 261 20.31 11.91 10.94
C GLU A 261 19.12 11.54 11.84
N GLU A 262 17.94 12.11 11.62
CA GLU A 262 16.74 11.74 12.38
C GLU A 262 16.26 10.33 12.03
N VAL A 263 16.31 9.94 10.75
CA VAL A 263 16.02 8.57 10.30
C VAL A 263 16.94 7.56 10.98
N LYS A 264 18.26 7.82 11.00
CA LYS A 264 19.26 6.97 11.67
C LYS A 264 18.98 6.86 13.18
N LYS A 265 18.69 7.99 13.85
CA LYS A 265 18.37 8.01 15.29
C LYS A 265 17.10 7.23 15.62
N LEU A 266 16.07 7.31 14.78
CA LEU A 266 14.82 6.58 14.97
C LEU A 266 15.04 5.06 14.85
N LEU A 267 15.73 4.62 13.80
CA LEU A 267 15.99 3.19 13.58
C LEU A 267 16.96 2.60 14.60
N ALA A 268 17.92 3.37 15.12
CA ALA A 268 18.81 2.94 16.19
C ALA A 268 18.08 2.57 17.50
N ARG A 269 16.84 3.02 17.69
CA ARG A 269 15.99 2.67 18.84
C ARG A 269 15.17 1.40 18.63
N ILE A 270 15.10 0.91 17.40
CA ILE A 270 14.32 -0.29 17.06
C ILE A 270 15.22 -1.52 17.24
N PRO A 271 14.80 -2.51 18.05
CA PRO A 271 15.57 -3.72 18.26
C PRO A 271 15.68 -4.57 16.98
N LEU A 272 16.76 -5.35 16.88
CA LEU A 272 16.95 -6.27 15.77
C LEU A 272 16.06 -7.51 15.87
N VAL A 273 15.69 -8.10 14.73
CA VAL A 273 14.98 -9.38 14.69
C VAL A 273 15.85 -10.52 15.22
N HIS A 274 15.20 -11.49 15.86
CA HIS A 274 15.85 -12.71 16.34
C HIS A 274 16.08 -13.68 15.17
N SER A 275 17.05 -14.58 15.30
CA SER A 275 17.40 -15.53 14.24
C SER A 275 16.28 -16.50 13.87
N ASP A 276 15.38 -16.79 14.81
CA ASP A 276 14.19 -17.63 14.60
C ASP A 276 13.16 -16.97 13.64
N ALA A 277 13.22 -15.64 13.45
CA ALA A 277 12.43 -14.94 12.44
C ALA A 277 12.82 -15.33 11.01
N LEU A 278 14.03 -15.86 10.83
CA LEU A 278 14.61 -16.18 9.53
C LEU A 278 14.39 -17.64 9.12
N GLU A 279 13.91 -18.49 10.03
CA GLU A 279 13.85 -19.95 9.82
C GLU A 279 13.01 -20.36 8.60
N ILE A 280 11.85 -19.73 8.41
CA ILE A 280 10.92 -20.05 7.32
C ILE A 280 11.32 -19.32 6.02
N ILE A 281 11.70 -18.05 6.14
CA ILE A 281 11.94 -17.17 4.98
C ILE A 281 13.35 -17.28 4.41
N TRP A 282 14.32 -17.80 5.17
CA TRP A 282 15.70 -18.04 4.72
C TRP A 282 16.18 -19.44 5.15
N PRO A 283 15.69 -20.52 4.52
CA PRO A 283 15.97 -21.91 4.90
C PRO A 283 17.40 -22.39 4.54
N SER A 284 17.91 -23.42 5.24
CA SER A 284 19.38 -23.69 5.38
C SER A 284 19.99 -24.50 4.25
N GLY A 285 19.16 -24.97 3.32
CA GLY A 285 19.52 -25.93 2.27
C GLY A 285 18.89 -27.31 2.47
N SER A 286 18.58 -27.95 1.33
CA SER A 286 17.75 -29.15 1.07
C SER A 286 16.24 -28.98 1.29
N GLU A 287 15.45 -29.23 0.23
CA GLU A 287 13.97 -29.16 0.18
C GLU A 287 13.28 -30.07 1.21
N TYR A 288 14.04 -30.99 1.83
CA TYR A 288 13.56 -32.03 2.73
C TYR A 288 13.80 -31.75 4.22
N ASP A 289 14.54 -30.68 4.59
CA ASP A 289 14.97 -30.46 5.98
C ASP A 289 14.04 -29.61 6.85
N ILE A 290 12.81 -29.32 6.40
CA ILE A 290 11.82 -28.60 7.22
C ILE A 290 10.68 -29.53 7.67
N ALA A 291 10.99 -30.77 8.02
CA ALA A 291 10.22 -31.45 9.06
C ALA A 291 10.71 -30.96 10.43
N LEU A 292 10.65 -29.63 10.68
CA LEU A 292 10.93 -29.11 12.01
C LEU A 292 9.90 -29.71 12.96
N PRO A 293 10.32 -30.42 14.02
CA PRO A 293 9.40 -31.03 14.97
C PRO A 293 8.45 -29.97 15.48
N MET A 294 7.18 -30.32 15.59
CA MET A 294 6.20 -29.54 16.33
C MET A 294 6.85 -29.13 17.65
N ALA A 295 6.88 -27.82 17.95
CA ALA A 295 6.69 -27.48 19.36
C ALA A 295 5.34 -28.09 19.69
N ASP A 296 5.33 -28.99 20.67
CA ASP A 296 4.16 -29.73 21.08
C ASP A 296 3.07 -28.70 21.48
N LEU A 297 2.25 -28.30 20.50
CA LEU A 297 1.06 -27.48 20.70
C LEU A 297 -0.08 -28.35 21.20
N SER A 298 0.19 -29.60 21.60
CA SER A 298 -0.53 -30.14 22.73
C SER A 298 -0.27 -29.18 23.91
N ILE A 299 -1.11 -28.16 24.00
CA ILE A 299 -1.50 -27.59 25.28
C ILE A 299 -1.91 -28.82 26.05
N GLY A 300 -0.99 -29.32 26.88
CA GLY A 300 -1.20 -30.52 27.66
C GLY A 300 -2.56 -30.34 28.32
N THR A 301 -3.52 -31.15 27.88
CA THR A 301 -4.89 -31.17 28.37
C THR A 301 -4.90 -31.78 29.76
N LYS A 302 -4.08 -31.26 30.68
CA LYS A 302 -4.42 -31.25 32.08
C LYS A 302 -5.54 -30.23 32.20
N LYS A 303 -6.76 -30.68 31.89
CA LYS A 303 -8.01 -29.93 32.07
C LYS A 303 -7.99 -29.36 33.48
N SER A 304 -7.63 -28.08 33.59
CA SER A 304 -7.59 -27.44 34.90
C SER A 304 -9.03 -27.40 35.43
N LEU A 305 -9.19 -27.47 36.75
CA LEU A 305 -10.51 -27.38 37.37
C LEU A 305 -11.21 -26.05 37.01
N HIS A 306 -10.41 -24.99 36.78
CA HIS A 306 -10.87 -23.70 36.26
C HIS A 306 -11.43 -23.77 34.84
N GLU A 307 -10.83 -24.57 33.96
CA GLU A 307 -11.30 -24.75 32.57
C GLU A 307 -12.62 -25.49 32.51
N GLN A 308 -12.79 -26.50 33.37
CA GLN A 308 -14.08 -27.19 33.50
C GLN A 308 -15.16 -26.26 34.07
N ALA A 309 -14.82 -25.41 35.05
CA ALA A 309 -15.75 -24.44 35.62
C ALA A 309 -16.19 -23.39 34.60
N ILE A 310 -15.26 -22.79 33.84
CA ILE A 310 -15.57 -21.81 32.78
C ILE A 310 -16.41 -22.46 31.68
N ARG A 311 -16.06 -23.68 31.26
CA ARG A 311 -16.84 -24.42 30.27
C ARG A 311 -18.24 -24.74 30.77
N SER A 312 -18.40 -25.19 32.01
CA SER A 312 -19.72 -25.47 32.59
C SER A 312 -20.56 -24.21 32.68
N LEU A 313 -19.96 -23.09 33.09
CA LEU A 313 -20.65 -21.80 33.17
C LEU A 313 -21.09 -21.33 31.78
N PHE A 314 -20.20 -21.37 30.80
CA PHE A 314 -20.50 -21.07 29.40
C PHE A 314 -21.69 -21.91 28.89
N GLN A 315 -21.65 -23.23 29.10
CA GLN A 315 -22.70 -24.16 28.69
C GLN A 315 -24.06 -23.84 29.36
N SER A 316 -24.04 -23.37 30.61
CA SER A 316 -25.26 -22.97 31.32
C SER A 316 -25.85 -21.63 30.87
N THR A 317 -25.08 -20.79 30.18
CA THR A 317 -25.47 -19.42 29.82
C THR A 317 -25.75 -19.21 28.33
N ILE A 318 -25.14 -20.00 27.44
CA ILE A 318 -25.21 -19.76 25.99
C ILE A 318 -26.63 -19.88 25.41
N ASP A 319 -27.42 -20.84 25.90
CA ASP A 319 -28.77 -21.10 25.40
C ASP A 319 -29.87 -20.32 26.15
N VAL A 320 -29.50 -19.48 27.11
CA VAL A 320 -30.43 -18.65 27.88
C VAL A 320 -30.66 -17.33 27.14
N GLU A 321 -31.86 -16.77 27.21
CA GLU A 321 -32.17 -15.49 26.55
C GLU A 321 -31.34 -14.32 27.12
N ASN A 322 -31.26 -14.24 28.46
CA ASN A 322 -30.47 -13.25 29.19
C ASN A 322 -30.03 -13.83 30.55
N PHE A 323 -28.88 -13.40 31.08
CA PHE A 323 -28.40 -13.78 32.42
C PHE A 323 -27.80 -12.57 33.14
N ASN A 324 -27.79 -12.63 34.48
CA ASN A 324 -27.15 -11.59 35.28
C ASN A 324 -25.62 -11.69 35.15
N ILE A 325 -25.00 -10.61 34.68
CA ILE A 325 -23.57 -10.54 34.42
C ILE A 325 -22.69 -10.85 35.63
N SER A 326 -23.20 -10.57 36.84
CA SER A 326 -22.49 -10.79 38.11
C SER A 326 -22.16 -12.25 38.39
N ILE A 327 -22.83 -13.20 37.72
CA ILE A 327 -22.49 -14.64 37.80
C ILE A 327 -21.02 -14.88 37.35
N PHE A 328 -20.45 -14.00 36.53
CA PHE A 328 -19.06 -14.08 36.10
C PHE A 328 -18.07 -13.33 37.01
N ASP A 329 -18.50 -12.60 38.05
CA ASP A 329 -17.60 -11.68 38.79
C ASP A 329 -16.42 -12.40 39.46
N ASP A 330 -16.64 -13.57 40.03
CA ASP A 330 -15.56 -14.36 40.63
C ASP A 330 -14.72 -15.11 39.59
N VAL A 331 -15.36 -15.56 38.50
CA VAL A 331 -14.67 -16.29 37.43
C VAL A 331 -13.78 -15.36 36.60
N ARG A 332 -14.16 -14.08 36.46
CA ARG A 332 -13.34 -13.04 35.81
C ARG A 332 -12.01 -12.79 36.53
N LYS A 333 -11.91 -13.11 37.82
CA LYS A 333 -10.66 -12.98 38.60
C LYS A 333 -9.67 -14.11 38.31
N VAL A 334 -10.09 -15.17 37.61
CA VAL A 334 -9.21 -16.28 37.23
C VAL A 334 -8.22 -15.80 36.17
N PRO A 335 -6.91 -16.07 36.32
CA PRO A 335 -5.92 -15.77 35.29
C PRO A 335 -6.31 -16.41 33.95
N ASN A 336 -6.13 -15.67 32.86
CA ASN A 336 -6.45 -16.11 31.50
C ASN A 336 -7.94 -16.43 31.25
N PHE A 337 -8.86 -16.00 32.13
CA PHE A 337 -10.31 -16.18 31.95
C PHE A 337 -10.77 -15.79 30.54
N LYS A 338 -10.34 -14.62 30.05
CA LYS A 338 -10.70 -14.10 28.74
C LYS A 338 -10.28 -15.05 27.61
N GLU A 339 -9.02 -15.49 27.62
CA GLU A 339 -8.49 -16.44 26.63
C GLU A 339 -9.24 -17.78 26.66
N MET A 340 -9.56 -18.28 27.86
CA MET A 340 -10.31 -19.52 28.03
C MET A 340 -11.75 -19.39 27.51
N LEU A 341 -12.42 -18.27 27.78
CA LEU A 341 -13.76 -17.99 27.27
C LEU A 341 -13.75 -17.82 25.74
N GLN A 342 -12.77 -17.11 25.19
CA GLN A 342 -12.56 -16.98 23.74
C GLN A 342 -12.42 -18.35 23.07
N ARG A 343 -11.58 -19.24 23.61
CA ARG A 343 -11.43 -20.61 23.06
C ARG A 343 -12.74 -21.39 23.05
N ASN A 344 -13.54 -21.30 24.12
CA ASN A 344 -14.86 -21.94 24.16
C ASN A 344 -15.80 -21.32 23.11
N LEU A 345 -15.83 -19.99 22.98
CA LEU A 345 -16.69 -19.31 22.01
C LEU A 345 -16.29 -19.59 20.56
N LEU A 346 -14.99 -19.71 20.26
CA LEU A 346 -14.51 -20.11 18.94
C LEU A 346 -14.90 -21.57 18.63
N GLN A 347 -14.74 -22.49 19.60
CA GLN A 347 -15.09 -23.90 19.45
C GLN A 347 -16.60 -24.14 19.26
N TYR A 348 -17.45 -23.34 19.91
CA TYR A 348 -18.91 -23.49 19.87
C TYR A 348 -19.59 -22.28 19.19
N SER A 349 -18.93 -21.64 18.23
CA SER A 349 -19.42 -20.44 17.54
C SER A 349 -20.78 -20.66 16.88
N ASN A 350 -21.01 -21.86 16.35
CA ASN A 350 -22.29 -22.29 15.76
C ASN A 350 -23.48 -22.32 16.74
N ARG A 351 -23.23 -22.33 18.04
CA ARG A 351 -24.26 -22.27 19.09
C ARG A 351 -24.58 -20.87 19.55
N LEU A 352 -23.85 -19.85 19.07
CA LEU A 352 -24.17 -18.47 19.34
C LEU A 352 -25.47 -18.12 18.61
N GLY A 353 -26.58 -18.20 19.35
CA GLY A 353 -27.90 -17.85 18.88
C GLY A 353 -28.09 -16.34 18.70
N ASN A 354 -29.35 -15.94 18.59
CA ASN A 354 -29.76 -14.54 18.44
C ASN A 354 -30.10 -13.90 19.79
N THR A 355 -29.50 -14.38 20.89
CA THR A 355 -29.89 -14.03 22.26
C THR A 355 -29.07 -12.87 22.82
N GLN A 356 -29.61 -12.18 23.83
CA GLN A 356 -28.87 -11.15 24.57
C GLN A 356 -27.67 -11.74 25.31
N SER A 357 -27.81 -12.96 25.84
CA SER A 357 -26.71 -13.73 26.47
C SER A 357 -25.52 -13.92 25.53
N ALA A 358 -25.76 -14.21 24.24
CA ALA A 358 -24.68 -14.32 23.26
C ALA A 358 -23.92 -12.99 23.16
N GLY A 359 -24.62 -11.86 23.10
CA GLY A 359 -24.00 -10.53 23.11
C GLY A 359 -23.14 -10.26 24.35
N ILE A 360 -23.64 -10.64 25.54
CA ILE A 360 -22.89 -10.51 26.80
C ILE A 360 -21.61 -11.36 26.78
N LEU A 361 -21.71 -12.63 26.35
CA LEU A 361 -20.57 -13.55 26.30
C LEU A 361 -19.51 -13.06 25.29
N LEU A 362 -19.94 -12.60 24.12
CA LEU A 362 -19.07 -11.97 23.13
C LEU A 362 -18.33 -10.78 23.74
N ARG A 363 -19.06 -9.93 24.46
CA ARG A 363 -18.48 -8.73 25.06
C ARG A 363 -17.46 -9.05 26.15
N LEU A 364 -17.71 -10.06 26.98
CA LEU A 364 -16.77 -10.51 28.02
C LEU A 364 -15.50 -11.14 27.44
N ALA A 365 -15.60 -11.81 26.31
CA ALA A 365 -14.50 -12.55 25.71
C ALA A 365 -13.66 -11.71 24.76
N PHE A 366 -14.29 -10.86 23.95
CA PHE A 366 -13.64 -10.24 22.79
C PHE A 366 -13.42 -8.73 22.92
N ALA A 367 -13.93 -8.07 23.97
CA ALA A 367 -13.61 -6.66 24.18
C ALA A 367 -12.23 -6.45 24.77
N ASP A 368 -11.47 -5.54 24.17
CA ASP A 368 -10.18 -5.03 24.66
C ASP A 368 -10.27 -3.50 24.72
N GLY A 369 -10.48 -2.96 25.93
CA GLY A 369 -10.82 -1.55 26.10
C GLY A 369 -12.15 -1.21 25.41
N GLU A 370 -12.09 -0.26 24.47
CA GLU A 370 -13.27 0.20 23.70
C GLU A 370 -13.44 -0.49 22.35
N HIS A 371 -12.60 -1.49 22.04
CA HIS A 371 -12.67 -2.25 20.79
C HIS A 371 -13.25 -3.65 21.01
N LEU A 372 -14.08 -4.12 20.07
CA LEU A 372 -14.66 -5.46 20.06
C LEU A 372 -14.15 -6.29 18.86
N TYR A 373 -13.35 -7.33 19.11
CA TYR A 373 -12.72 -8.20 18.10
C TYR A 373 -13.58 -9.42 17.76
N LEU A 374 -14.39 -9.37 16.69
CA LEU A 374 -15.27 -10.48 16.28
C LEU A 374 -14.83 -11.16 14.98
N GLU A 375 -13.68 -10.79 14.42
CA GLU A 375 -13.21 -11.25 13.11
C GLU A 375 -12.95 -12.77 13.02
N GLN A 376 -12.62 -13.42 14.14
CA GLN A 376 -12.33 -14.86 14.18
C GLN A 376 -13.58 -15.75 14.30
N LEU A 377 -14.75 -15.16 14.56
CA LEU A 377 -15.95 -15.92 14.85
C LEU A 377 -16.77 -16.17 13.57
N ASP A 378 -17.13 -17.42 13.36
CA ASP A 378 -17.95 -17.84 12.25
C ASP A 378 -19.44 -17.86 12.63
N ASN A 379 -20.31 -17.60 11.65
CA ASN A 379 -21.76 -17.75 11.78
C ASN A 379 -22.44 -16.91 12.89
N ILE A 380 -21.82 -15.81 13.34
CA ILE A 380 -22.44 -14.92 14.32
C ILE A 380 -23.69 -14.25 13.73
N SER A 381 -24.75 -14.15 14.52
CA SER A 381 -25.97 -13.42 14.17
C SER A 381 -25.80 -11.91 14.29
N VAL A 382 -26.54 -11.17 13.46
CA VAL A 382 -26.59 -9.70 13.52
C VAL A 382 -27.12 -9.21 14.87
N GLU A 383 -28.08 -9.95 15.43
CA GLU A 383 -28.69 -9.66 16.72
C GLU A 383 -27.69 -9.77 17.86
N ALA A 384 -26.84 -10.81 17.88
CA ALA A 384 -25.79 -10.96 18.89
C ALA A 384 -24.73 -9.86 18.80
N ILE A 385 -24.35 -9.45 17.58
CA ILE A 385 -23.42 -8.33 17.37
C ILE A 385 -24.03 -7.03 17.89
N SER A 386 -25.28 -6.73 17.52
CA SER A 386 -25.98 -5.53 17.99
C SER A 386 -26.15 -5.53 19.50
N ALA A 387 -26.44 -6.68 20.12
CA ALA A 387 -26.49 -6.83 21.56
C ALA A 387 -25.12 -6.58 22.21
N ALA A 388 -24.02 -7.15 21.68
CA ALA A 388 -22.68 -7.00 22.25
C ALA A 388 -22.16 -5.56 22.26
N VAL A 389 -22.54 -4.77 21.26
CA VAL A 389 -22.16 -3.35 21.14
C VAL A 389 -22.93 -2.48 22.15
N ASN A 390 -24.19 -2.81 22.42
CA ASN A 390 -25.12 -1.98 23.20
C ASN A 390 -25.35 -2.52 24.62
N ILE A 391 -24.28 -2.83 25.36
CA ILE A 391 -24.34 -3.29 26.77
C ILE A 391 -23.80 -2.19 27.70
N PRO A 392 -24.67 -1.40 28.35
CA PRO A 392 -24.26 -0.30 29.22
C PRO A 392 -23.36 -0.73 30.40
N GLU A 393 -23.58 -1.93 30.94
CA GLU A 393 -22.91 -2.45 32.13
C GLU A 393 -21.42 -2.78 31.90
N LEU A 394 -20.97 -2.87 30.64
CA LEU A 394 -19.61 -3.28 30.26
C LEU A 394 -18.81 -2.15 29.60
N GLY A 395 -19.25 -0.89 29.78
CA GLY A 395 -18.60 0.29 29.22
C GLY A 395 -18.94 0.52 27.74
N THR A 396 -18.36 1.58 27.18
CA THR A 396 -18.65 2.04 25.81
C THR A 396 -17.77 1.34 24.78
N ILE A 397 -18.36 0.96 23.63
CA ILE A 397 -17.60 0.53 22.44
C ILE A 397 -17.56 1.67 21.45
N SER A 398 -16.35 2.05 21.08
CA SER A 398 -16.08 3.02 20.02
C SER A 398 -15.68 2.34 18.71
N SER A 399 -15.24 1.07 18.74
CA SER A 399 -14.80 0.37 17.53
C SER A 399 -15.07 -1.13 17.52
N ILE A 400 -15.28 -1.70 16.33
CA ILE A 400 -15.58 -3.14 16.14
C ILE A 400 -14.89 -3.70 14.90
N SER A 401 -14.39 -4.94 14.98
CA SER A 401 -13.86 -5.71 13.85
C SER A 401 -14.72 -6.94 13.58
N ILE A 402 -15.10 -7.18 12.32
CA ILE A 402 -15.94 -8.33 11.93
C ILE A 402 -15.46 -8.89 10.59
N CYS A 403 -15.50 -10.21 10.43
CA CYS A 403 -15.17 -10.88 9.16
C CYS A 403 -16.42 -11.01 8.27
N THR A 404 -16.45 -10.32 7.13
CA THR A 404 -17.58 -10.34 6.19
C THR A 404 -17.68 -11.66 5.43
N SER A 405 -16.62 -12.47 5.37
CA SER A 405 -16.66 -13.75 4.65
C SER A 405 -17.38 -14.87 5.43
N THR A 406 -17.50 -14.74 6.76
CA THR A 406 -17.97 -15.82 7.65
C THR A 406 -19.30 -15.50 8.34
N MET A 407 -19.83 -14.29 8.14
CA MET A 407 -21.12 -13.88 8.65
C MET A 407 -22.28 -14.53 7.90
N ARG A 408 -23.29 -14.99 8.66
CA ARG A 408 -24.55 -15.49 8.10
C ARG A 408 -25.40 -14.29 7.63
N ASN A 409 -25.75 -14.25 6.35
CA ASN A 409 -26.62 -13.24 5.75
C ASN A 409 -26.17 -11.80 6.07
N LEU A 410 -25.08 -11.35 5.43
CA LEU A 410 -24.78 -9.92 5.38
C LEU A 410 -26.00 -9.20 4.83
N SER A 411 -26.67 -8.47 5.72
CA SER A 411 -27.94 -7.84 5.42
C SER A 411 -27.88 -6.39 5.85
N PRO A 412 -28.65 -5.50 5.19
CA PRO A 412 -28.84 -4.13 5.63
C PRO A 412 -29.23 -3.99 7.12
N LYS A 413 -29.75 -5.07 7.73
CA LYS A 413 -30.05 -5.15 9.17
C LYS A 413 -28.82 -5.03 10.06
N LEU A 414 -27.64 -5.46 9.61
CA LEU A 414 -26.39 -5.27 10.37
C LEU A 414 -26.12 -3.79 10.57
N MET A 415 -26.20 -3.02 9.48
CA MET A 415 -25.98 -1.58 9.52
C MET A 415 -27.06 -0.88 10.36
N GLU A 416 -28.31 -1.35 10.33
CA GLU A 416 -29.37 -0.87 11.22
C GLU A 416 -29.08 -1.16 12.70
N GLY A 417 -28.59 -2.36 13.02
CA GLY A 417 -28.22 -2.76 14.38
C GLY A 417 -27.04 -1.96 14.94
N LEU A 418 -26.04 -1.70 14.10
CA LEU A 418 -24.87 -0.88 14.46
C LEU A 418 -25.21 0.61 14.51
N SER A 419 -26.13 1.11 13.68
CA SER A 419 -26.51 2.52 13.67
C SER A 419 -27.20 2.97 14.95
N LYS A 420 -27.75 2.03 15.74
CA LYS A 420 -28.32 2.28 17.08
C LYS A 420 -27.26 2.70 18.11
N SER A 421 -25.98 2.38 17.89
CA SER A 421 -24.91 2.75 18.81
C SER A 421 -24.41 4.17 18.53
N GLU A 422 -24.66 5.08 19.46
CA GLU A 422 -24.17 6.47 19.40
C GLU A 422 -22.68 6.60 19.76
N SER A 423 -22.09 5.60 20.42
CA SER A 423 -20.66 5.61 20.78
C SER A 423 -19.76 5.11 19.67
N LEU A 424 -20.27 4.28 18.74
CA LEU A 424 -19.48 3.70 17.66
C LEU A 424 -18.88 4.79 16.74
N ARG A 425 -17.59 4.67 16.44
CA ARG A 425 -16.80 5.59 15.61
C ARG A 425 -16.02 4.87 14.52
N GLU A 426 -15.66 3.60 14.71
CA GLU A 426 -14.87 2.84 13.73
C GLU A 426 -15.43 1.42 13.51
N ILE A 427 -15.48 0.99 12.25
CA ILE A 427 -15.87 -0.38 11.87
C ILE A 427 -14.80 -0.93 10.91
N TYR A 428 -14.28 -2.09 11.26
CA TYR A 428 -13.30 -2.82 10.46
C TYR A 428 -13.97 -4.06 9.87
N LEU A 429 -14.25 -3.99 8.57
CA LEU A 429 -14.84 -5.07 7.79
C LEU A 429 -13.69 -5.88 7.18
N MET A 430 -13.30 -6.92 7.91
CA MET A 430 -12.23 -7.82 7.55
C MET A 430 -12.76 -8.92 6.64
N GLN A 431 -11.88 -9.63 5.96
CA GLN A 431 -12.26 -10.77 5.12
C GLN A 431 -11.39 -11.97 5.43
N SER A 432 -11.94 -13.17 5.24
CA SER A 432 -11.20 -14.40 5.48
C SER A 432 -9.99 -14.47 4.53
N PRO A 433 -8.82 -14.93 5.03
CA PRO A 433 -7.68 -15.27 4.19
C PRO A 433 -7.99 -16.33 3.12
N LEU A 434 -9.06 -17.12 3.32
CA LEU A 434 -9.49 -18.19 2.40
C LEU A 434 -10.62 -17.76 1.45
N ARG A 435 -10.95 -16.46 1.40
CA ARG A 435 -12.04 -15.94 0.57
C ARG A 435 -11.76 -16.15 -0.92
N LYS A 436 -12.85 -16.19 -1.69
CA LYS A 436 -12.82 -16.33 -3.16
C LYS A 436 -13.24 -15.09 -3.92
N ALA A 437 -13.81 -14.10 -3.23
CA ALA A 437 -14.29 -12.85 -3.82
C ALA A 437 -14.40 -11.75 -2.77
N ASP A 438 -14.33 -10.50 -3.23
CA ASP A 438 -14.43 -9.29 -2.40
C ASP A 438 -15.85 -8.66 -2.43
N THR A 439 -16.84 -9.35 -3.03
CA THR A 439 -18.23 -8.89 -3.23
C THR A 439 -18.96 -8.40 -1.97
N PRO A 440 -18.83 -9.06 -0.78
CA PRO A 440 -19.56 -8.63 0.42
C PRO A 440 -19.28 -7.18 0.85
N ASP A 441 -18.06 -6.69 0.61
CA ASP A 441 -17.68 -5.33 1.01
C ASP A 441 -18.37 -4.27 0.14
N VAL A 442 -18.65 -4.59 -1.13
CA VAL A 442 -19.39 -3.72 -2.05
C VAL A 442 -20.83 -3.58 -1.61
N GLU A 443 -21.50 -4.69 -1.30
CA GLU A 443 -22.89 -4.70 -0.81
C GLU A 443 -23.04 -3.92 0.50
N LEU A 444 -22.03 -4.00 1.37
CA LEU A 444 -21.99 -3.23 2.61
C LEU A 444 -21.77 -1.74 2.38
N LEU A 445 -20.90 -1.35 1.44
CA LEU A 445 -20.73 0.05 1.07
C LEU A 445 -22.05 0.63 0.53
N GLU A 446 -22.75 -0.10 -0.34
CA GLU A 446 -24.05 0.32 -0.86
C GLU A 446 -25.06 0.48 0.27
N ALA A 447 -25.10 -0.45 1.23
CA ALA A 447 -25.97 -0.34 2.41
C ALA A 447 -25.60 0.87 3.29
N LEU A 448 -24.32 1.19 3.45
CA LEU A 448 -23.86 2.38 4.19
C LEU A 448 -24.18 3.69 3.46
N ALA A 449 -24.07 3.71 2.13
CA ALA A 449 -24.38 4.87 1.30
C ALA A 449 -25.85 5.29 1.42
N THR A 450 -26.78 4.34 1.66
CA THR A 450 -28.19 4.66 1.96
C THR A 450 -28.41 5.29 3.36
N ARG A 451 -27.36 5.40 4.20
CA ARG A 451 -27.41 5.90 5.58
C ARG A 451 -26.36 6.99 5.84
N PRO A 452 -26.44 8.15 5.15
CA PRO A 452 -25.39 9.16 5.17
C PRO A 452 -25.05 9.69 6.57
N HIS A 453 -26.04 9.87 7.46
CA HIS A 453 -25.81 10.35 8.83
C HIS A 453 -24.99 9.39 9.69
N PHE A 454 -25.14 8.09 9.49
CA PHE A 454 -24.34 7.09 10.19
C PHE A 454 -22.94 7.04 9.60
N PHE A 455 -22.86 7.02 8.27
CA PHE A 455 -21.58 6.89 7.57
C PHE A 455 -20.69 8.13 7.73
N SER A 456 -21.25 9.33 7.86
CA SER A 456 -20.47 10.54 8.14
C SER A 456 -19.89 10.58 9.56
N ARG A 457 -20.44 9.80 10.50
CA ARG A 457 -19.99 9.72 11.89
C ARG A 457 -18.98 8.60 12.13
N VAL A 458 -18.99 7.58 11.27
CA VAL A 458 -18.26 6.33 11.48
C VAL A 458 -17.26 6.10 10.36
N LYS A 459 -15.99 5.95 10.72
CA LYS A 459 -14.93 5.51 9.81
C LYS A 459 -15.08 4.02 9.55
N VAL A 460 -15.13 3.64 8.27
CA VAL A 460 -15.29 2.23 7.86
C VAL A 460 -14.10 1.81 7.02
N THR A 461 -13.46 0.71 7.41
CA THR A 461 -12.34 0.07 6.70
C THR A 461 -12.85 -1.19 6.02
N PHE A 462 -12.65 -1.31 4.72
CA PHE A 462 -13.07 -2.47 3.90
C PHE A 462 -11.84 -3.23 3.41
N ALA A 463 -11.60 -4.45 3.91
CA ALA A 463 -10.45 -5.25 3.49
C ALA A 463 -10.46 -5.53 1.98
N GLY A 464 -11.64 -5.65 1.37
CA GLY A 464 -11.81 -5.86 -0.08
C GLY A 464 -11.31 -4.70 -0.93
N SER A 465 -11.36 -3.47 -0.41
CA SER A 465 -10.83 -2.30 -1.13
C SER A 465 -9.29 -2.36 -1.29
N TYR A 466 -8.58 -2.83 -0.26
CA TYR A 466 -7.13 -3.05 -0.31
C TYR A 466 -6.78 -4.25 -1.20
N SER A 467 -7.55 -5.34 -1.07
CA SER A 467 -7.43 -6.56 -1.89
C SER A 467 -7.48 -6.24 -3.39
N ALA A 468 -8.46 -5.45 -3.82
CA ALA A 468 -8.67 -5.13 -5.22
C ALA A 468 -7.50 -4.35 -5.84
N ALA A 469 -6.97 -3.34 -5.14
CA ALA A 469 -5.81 -2.61 -5.62
C ALA A 469 -4.57 -3.50 -5.73
N LEU A 470 -4.34 -4.38 -4.74
CA LEU A 470 -3.22 -5.34 -4.78
C LEU A 470 -3.33 -6.37 -5.92
N ARG A 471 -4.55 -6.58 -6.45
CA ARG A 471 -4.84 -7.43 -7.60
C ARG A 471 -4.93 -6.65 -8.92
N LYS A 472 -4.76 -5.33 -8.87
CA LYS A 472 -4.96 -4.42 -10.02
C LYS A 472 -6.35 -4.62 -10.68
N ILE A 473 -7.41 -4.68 -9.86
CA ILE A 473 -8.81 -4.74 -10.32
C ILE A 473 -9.66 -3.64 -9.68
N PHE A 474 -10.81 -3.35 -10.28
CA PHE A 474 -11.77 -2.41 -9.70
C PHE A 474 -12.55 -3.11 -8.59
N TRP A 475 -12.79 -2.39 -7.48
CA TRP A 475 -13.61 -2.92 -6.38
C TRP A 475 -15.04 -2.40 -6.38
N LEU A 476 -15.27 -1.19 -6.91
CA LEU A 476 -16.61 -0.64 -7.08
C LEU A 476 -17.15 -0.94 -8.49
N PRO A 477 -18.41 -1.38 -8.62
CA PRO A 477 -18.98 -1.73 -9.90
C PRO A 477 -19.18 -0.50 -10.79
N THR A 478 -18.75 -0.59 -12.05
CA THR A 478 -19.20 0.29 -13.13
C THR A 478 -20.61 -0.17 -13.56
N ILE A 479 -21.65 0.16 -12.78
CA ILE A 479 -23.03 -0.27 -13.07
C ILE A 479 -23.49 0.30 -14.42
N SER A 480 -23.75 -0.56 -15.41
CA SER A 480 -24.23 -0.16 -16.73
C SER A 480 -25.62 0.52 -16.68
N LYS A 481 -25.83 1.52 -17.57
CA LYS A 481 -27.03 2.38 -17.76
C LYS A 481 -28.33 1.63 -18.17
N ASN A 482 -28.55 0.39 -17.77
CA ASN A 482 -29.69 -0.41 -18.28
C ASN A 482 -30.98 -0.31 -17.45
N THR A 483 -31.06 0.55 -16.44
CA THR A 483 -32.35 0.86 -15.76
C THR A 483 -32.86 2.23 -16.20
N SER A 484 -33.97 2.19 -16.93
CA SER A 484 -34.66 3.28 -17.65
C SER A 484 -35.34 4.35 -16.78
N THR A 485 -34.73 4.76 -15.68
CA THR A 485 -35.15 5.91 -14.88
C THR A 485 -34.04 6.96 -14.88
N SER A 486 -34.37 8.20 -15.25
CA SER A 486 -33.44 9.30 -15.56
C SER A 486 -32.66 9.85 -14.36
N ALA A 487 -31.85 9.01 -13.71
CA ALA A 487 -30.82 9.44 -12.78
C ALA A 487 -29.47 9.01 -13.35
N SER A 488 -28.70 9.97 -13.86
CA SER A 488 -27.28 9.82 -14.16
C SER A 488 -26.55 9.48 -12.85
N THR A 489 -26.12 8.24 -12.63
CA THR A 489 -25.29 7.98 -11.44
C THR A 489 -24.48 6.72 -11.63
N ILE A 490 -23.14 6.82 -11.59
CA ILE A 490 -22.32 5.67 -11.19
C ILE A 490 -21.11 6.17 -10.40
N GLN A 491 -21.40 6.83 -9.29
CA GLN A 491 -20.48 7.15 -8.22
C GLN A 491 -21.08 6.51 -6.97
N THR A 492 -20.58 5.32 -6.58
CA THR A 492 -21.13 4.55 -5.45
C THR A 492 -20.81 5.20 -4.11
N ALA A 493 -19.63 5.84 -4.00
CA ALA A 493 -19.24 6.53 -2.78
C ALA A 493 -20.02 7.86 -2.62
N PRO A 494 -20.66 8.12 -1.47
CA PRO A 494 -21.45 9.33 -1.25
C PRO A 494 -20.56 10.58 -1.25
N LEU A 495 -20.77 11.47 -2.22
CA LEU A 495 -19.97 12.68 -2.43
C LEU A 495 -20.10 13.72 -1.31
N SER A 496 -21.17 13.65 -0.52
CA SER A 496 -21.31 14.47 0.69
C SER A 496 -20.33 14.09 1.80
N ILE A 497 -19.74 12.88 1.75
CA ILE A 497 -18.80 12.36 2.75
C ILE A 497 -17.39 12.27 2.14
N PHE A 498 -17.29 11.78 0.91
CA PHE A 498 -16.05 11.64 0.14
C PHE A 498 -16.11 12.53 -1.09
N PRO A 499 -15.83 13.84 -0.95
CA PRO A 499 -16.16 14.83 -1.97
C PRO A 499 -15.32 14.76 -3.24
N ILE A 500 -14.10 14.22 -3.19
CA ILE A 500 -13.21 14.20 -4.36
C ILE A 500 -13.51 13.00 -5.26
N GLN A 501 -13.88 13.27 -6.50
CA GLN A 501 -14.15 12.24 -7.51
C GLN A 501 -12.89 11.83 -8.27
N GLN A 502 -12.16 12.82 -8.79
CA GLN A 502 -11.09 12.61 -9.76
C GLN A 502 -10.11 13.79 -9.81
N ILE A 503 -8.93 13.55 -10.38
CA ILE A 503 -7.92 14.55 -10.72
C ILE A 503 -7.76 14.56 -12.24
N LEU A 504 -7.83 15.74 -12.85
CA LEU A 504 -7.52 15.99 -14.25
C LEU A 504 -6.17 16.71 -14.33
N ILE A 505 -5.26 16.15 -15.10
CA ILE A 505 -3.88 16.60 -15.20
C ILE A 505 -3.63 17.08 -16.63
N SER A 506 -3.15 18.32 -16.78
CA SER A 506 -2.70 18.87 -18.05
C SER A 506 -1.21 19.14 -18.01
N TYR A 507 -0.45 18.42 -18.84
CA TYR A 507 1.02 18.42 -18.80
C TYR A 507 1.64 18.54 -20.18
N GLN A 508 2.88 19.05 -20.23
CA GLN A 508 3.66 19.20 -21.45
C GLN A 508 4.95 18.38 -21.34
N ILE A 509 5.16 17.43 -22.26
CA ILE A 509 6.32 16.53 -22.25
C ILE A 509 7.59 17.28 -22.66
N THR A 510 7.53 18.05 -23.75
CA THR A 510 8.66 18.85 -24.23
C THR A 510 8.18 20.23 -24.69
N ARG A 511 9.10 21.20 -24.65
CA ARG A 511 8.77 22.57 -25.05
C ARG A 511 8.23 22.59 -26.48
N GLY A 512 7.06 23.19 -26.66
CA GLY A 512 6.43 23.37 -27.97
C GLY A 512 5.55 22.20 -28.41
N THR A 513 5.45 21.11 -27.64
CA THR A 513 4.41 20.09 -27.88
C THR A 513 3.07 20.57 -27.32
N PRO A 514 1.94 20.15 -27.91
CA PRO A 514 0.64 20.39 -27.29
C PRO A 514 0.60 19.80 -25.87
N TYR A 515 -0.19 20.43 -25.00
CA TYR A 515 -0.52 19.85 -23.71
C TYR A 515 -1.27 18.54 -23.93
N LYS A 516 -1.01 17.56 -23.05
CA LYS A 516 -1.75 16.32 -22.98
C LYS A 516 -2.59 16.29 -21.72
N THR A 517 -3.76 15.67 -21.82
CA THR A 517 -4.64 15.40 -20.69
C THR A 517 -4.40 13.99 -20.15
N ALA A 518 -4.39 13.86 -18.83
CA ALA A 518 -4.48 12.61 -18.10
C ALA A 518 -5.51 12.73 -16.97
N SER A 519 -6.00 11.59 -16.49
CA SER A 519 -7.00 11.49 -15.43
C SER A 519 -6.55 10.49 -14.37
N VAL A 520 -6.99 10.72 -13.13
CA VAL A 520 -6.89 9.80 -11.99
C VAL A 520 -8.26 9.77 -11.34
N TYR A 521 -8.83 8.59 -11.17
CA TYR A 521 -10.03 8.40 -10.36
C TYR A 521 -9.66 8.18 -8.89
N LEU A 522 -10.35 8.89 -7.99
CA LEU A 522 -10.17 8.81 -6.53
C LEU A 522 -11.45 8.42 -5.78
N GLY A 523 -12.58 8.30 -6.49
CA GLY A 523 -13.88 8.03 -5.86
C GLY A 523 -13.97 6.66 -5.17
N ASP A 524 -13.09 5.73 -5.50
CA ASP A 524 -12.96 4.41 -4.88
C ASP A 524 -11.97 4.36 -3.72
N SER A 525 -11.32 5.48 -3.40
CA SER A 525 -10.35 5.60 -2.30
C SER A 525 -11.00 6.01 -0.97
N LEU A 526 -12.27 6.43 -1.00
CA LEU A 526 -13.07 6.85 0.16
C LEU A 526 -12.34 7.87 1.06
N LEU A 527 -11.72 8.88 0.44
CA LEU A 527 -10.95 9.88 1.16
C LEU A 527 -11.86 10.98 1.73
N THR A 528 -11.85 11.14 3.05
CA THR A 528 -12.41 12.33 3.71
C THR A 528 -11.67 13.61 3.26
N PRO A 529 -12.25 14.81 3.43
CA PRO A 529 -11.62 16.05 2.98
C PRO A 529 -10.21 16.29 3.54
N GLU A 530 -10.01 16.07 4.85
CA GLU A 530 -8.71 16.26 5.49
C GLU A 530 -7.67 15.23 5.01
N ARG A 531 -8.10 13.96 4.88
CA ARG A 531 -7.24 12.88 4.33
C ARG A 531 -6.82 13.17 2.90
N PHE A 532 -7.75 13.64 2.07
CA PHE A 532 -7.41 14.10 0.72
C PHE A 532 -6.41 15.26 0.76
N ALA A 533 -6.61 16.27 1.60
CA ALA A 533 -5.72 17.42 1.67
C ALA A 533 -4.28 17.03 2.09
N ALA A 534 -4.13 16.16 3.11
CA ALA A 534 -2.84 15.65 3.55
C ALA A 534 -2.13 14.85 2.43
N GLY A 535 -2.88 14.00 1.72
CA GLY A 535 -2.35 13.25 0.59
C GLY A 535 -2.02 14.13 -0.61
N PHE A 536 -2.84 15.14 -0.90
CA PHE A 536 -2.63 16.08 -1.99
C PHE A 536 -1.38 16.94 -1.79
N LEU A 537 -1.10 17.40 -0.56
CA LEU A 537 0.14 18.10 -0.24
C LEU A 537 1.36 17.19 -0.45
N THR A 538 1.25 15.91 -0.07
CA THR A 538 2.30 14.91 -0.32
C THR A 538 2.47 14.66 -1.83
N TYR A 539 1.37 14.58 -2.58
CA TYR A 539 1.36 14.43 -4.03
C TYR A 539 2.04 15.62 -4.74
N LEU A 540 1.73 16.85 -4.33
CA LEU A 540 2.36 18.06 -4.85
C LEU A 540 3.86 18.10 -4.52
N HIS A 541 4.25 17.72 -3.30
CA HIS A 541 5.64 17.57 -2.93
C HIS A 541 6.35 16.52 -3.82
N SER A 542 5.68 15.43 -4.16
CA SER A 542 6.22 14.38 -5.05
C SER A 542 6.39 14.81 -6.52
N SER A 543 5.98 16.02 -6.89
CA SER A 543 6.06 16.53 -8.27
C SER A 543 7.35 17.30 -8.59
N LYS A 544 8.40 17.20 -7.76
CA LYS A 544 9.71 17.87 -7.95
C LYS A 544 10.47 17.37 -9.19
N SER A 545 10.40 16.08 -9.48
CA SER A 545 10.90 15.53 -10.75
C SER A 545 9.91 15.90 -11.84
N ASN A 546 10.40 16.39 -12.99
CA ASN A 546 9.59 16.72 -14.16
C ASN A 546 8.36 15.78 -14.28
N PHE A 547 7.14 16.33 -14.18
CA PHE A 547 5.91 15.61 -14.52
C PHE A 547 6.11 14.82 -15.82
N PRO A 548 5.62 13.57 -15.85
CA PRO A 548 6.45 12.40 -16.17
C PRO A 548 7.41 12.63 -17.34
N VAL A 549 8.71 12.53 -17.06
CA VAL A 549 9.62 12.05 -18.11
C VAL A 549 9.18 10.63 -18.42
N LYS A 550 9.23 10.22 -19.68
CA LYS A 550 8.89 8.86 -20.19
C LYS A 550 9.59 7.68 -19.46
N GLU A 551 10.41 7.97 -18.46
CA GLU A 551 11.36 7.08 -17.80
C GLU A 551 11.10 6.98 -16.27
N ASP A 552 10.07 7.65 -15.74
CA ASP A 552 9.70 7.51 -14.32
C ASP A 552 9.09 6.12 -14.08
N PHE A 553 9.90 5.20 -13.55
CA PHE A 553 9.48 3.87 -13.11
C PHE A 553 8.25 3.98 -12.18
N ASN A 554 7.16 3.27 -12.51
CA ASN A 554 5.93 3.16 -11.72
C ASN A 554 5.20 4.48 -11.40
N SER A 555 4.68 5.17 -12.42
CA SER A 555 3.87 6.40 -12.26
C SER A 555 2.65 6.24 -11.32
N SER A 556 2.16 5.01 -11.14
CA SER A 556 1.04 4.65 -10.26
C SER A 556 1.39 4.69 -8.78
N ALA A 557 2.65 4.45 -8.40
CA ALA A 557 3.08 4.52 -7.00
C ALA A 557 3.00 5.95 -6.42
N ARG A 558 2.96 7.00 -7.25
CA ARG A 558 2.65 8.37 -6.80
C ARG A 558 1.28 8.48 -6.16
N LEU A 559 0.34 7.61 -6.54
CA LEU A 559 -0.99 7.55 -5.94
C LEU A 559 -0.96 7.06 -4.48
N PHE A 560 0.15 6.45 -4.03
CA PHE A 560 0.35 6.12 -2.62
C PHE A 560 0.41 7.38 -1.73
N SER A 561 0.67 8.56 -2.29
CA SER A 561 0.54 9.81 -1.54
C SER A 561 -0.88 10.01 -0.97
N PHE A 562 -1.92 9.53 -1.65
CA PHE A 562 -3.31 9.62 -1.18
C PHE A 562 -3.70 8.51 -0.20
N SER A 563 -3.11 7.32 -0.36
CA SER A 563 -3.41 6.15 0.50
C SER A 563 -2.47 6.03 1.71
N SER A 564 -1.34 6.75 1.72
CA SER A 564 -0.27 6.66 2.72
C SER A 564 0.12 8.04 3.28
N ALA A 565 -0.88 8.86 3.57
CA ALA A 565 -0.72 10.19 4.17
C ALA A 565 -0.86 10.15 5.71
N PRO A 566 -0.46 11.20 6.44
CA PRO A 566 -0.82 11.37 7.85
C PRO A 566 -2.34 11.51 8.04
N ALA A 567 -2.87 11.02 9.17
CA ALA A 567 -4.30 11.08 9.48
C ALA A 567 -4.84 12.52 9.55
N SER A 568 -3.99 13.48 9.97
CA SER A 568 -4.31 14.90 10.09
C SER A 568 -3.23 15.79 9.47
N LEU A 569 -3.62 16.98 9.01
CA LEU A 569 -2.73 17.99 8.43
C LEU A 569 -1.64 18.49 9.40
N THR A 570 -1.90 18.41 10.70
CA THR A 570 -0.96 18.83 11.75
C THR A 570 0.17 17.82 11.98
N SER A 571 -0.04 16.56 11.56
CA SER A 571 0.91 15.47 11.78
C SER A 571 2.07 15.49 10.78
N SER A 572 3.21 14.93 11.18
CA SER A 572 4.37 14.78 10.30
C SER A 572 4.32 13.43 9.58
N SER A 573 4.58 13.43 8.28
CA SER A 573 4.71 12.21 7.46
C SER A 573 5.89 11.33 7.87
N LEU A 574 6.84 11.88 8.63
CA LEU A 574 7.96 11.15 9.23
C LEU A 574 7.56 10.34 10.47
N SER A 575 6.53 10.75 11.20
CA SER A 575 6.18 10.16 12.50
C SER A 575 4.78 9.55 12.55
N SER A 576 3.93 9.86 11.58
CA SER A 576 2.58 9.32 11.48
C SER A 576 2.20 9.08 10.03
N VAL A 577 1.69 7.88 9.76
CA VAL A 577 1.22 7.45 8.45
C VAL A 577 0.00 6.55 8.65
N GLU A 578 -1.15 7.02 8.20
CA GLU A 578 -2.37 6.22 8.17
C GLU A 578 -2.55 5.59 6.78
N ILE A 579 -2.89 4.31 6.75
CA ILE A 579 -3.11 3.55 5.51
C ILE A 579 -4.61 3.51 5.14
N SER A 580 -4.94 4.12 4.02
CA SER A 580 -6.26 4.11 3.39
C SER A 580 -6.23 3.26 2.10
N PRO A 581 -7.39 2.91 1.52
CA PRO A 581 -7.44 2.15 0.28
C PRO A 581 -6.67 2.85 -0.84
N ILE A 582 -5.87 2.09 -1.58
CA ILE A 582 -5.20 2.57 -2.79
C ILE A 582 -6.29 2.83 -3.85
N PRO A 583 -6.23 3.91 -4.66
CA PRO A 583 -7.18 4.16 -5.73
C PRO A 583 -7.17 3.05 -6.77
N ALA A 584 -8.02 2.03 -6.60
CA ALA A 584 -7.93 0.75 -7.26
C ALA A 584 -8.15 0.86 -8.78
N GLU A 585 -9.09 1.70 -9.22
CA GLU A 585 -9.35 1.99 -10.65
C GLU A 585 -8.10 2.57 -11.33
N SER A 586 -7.50 3.58 -10.71
CA SER A 586 -6.31 4.24 -11.25
C SER A 586 -5.08 3.34 -11.19
N PHE A 587 -4.93 2.60 -10.10
CA PHE A 587 -3.81 1.68 -9.89
C PHE A 587 -3.88 0.45 -10.82
N ALA A 588 -5.09 -0.03 -11.14
CA ALA A 588 -5.31 -1.12 -12.07
C ALA A 588 -4.97 -0.77 -13.52
N ILE A 589 -5.30 0.46 -13.94
CA ILE A 589 -5.04 0.94 -15.31
C ILE A 589 -3.60 1.39 -15.50
N GLY A 590 -2.95 1.90 -14.45
CA GLY A 590 -1.55 2.32 -14.49
C GLY A 590 -0.55 1.18 -14.33
N ASP A 591 -0.88 -0.03 -14.79
CA ASP A 591 0.03 -1.16 -14.82
C ASP A 591 1.19 -0.90 -15.80
N ASP A 592 2.43 -1.25 -15.44
CA ASP A 592 3.65 -1.04 -16.25
C ASP A 592 3.60 -1.76 -17.63
N ASN A 593 2.68 -2.71 -17.78
CA ASN A 593 2.41 -3.43 -19.03
C ASN A 593 1.45 -2.69 -19.98
N ILE A 594 0.82 -1.60 -19.51
CA ILE A 594 -0.15 -0.81 -20.26
C ILE A 594 0.55 0.45 -20.78
N PRO A 595 0.42 0.80 -22.08
CA PRO A 595 1.09 1.99 -22.59
C PRO A 595 0.61 3.27 -21.88
N ASP A 596 1.54 4.21 -21.71
CA ASP A 596 1.37 5.46 -20.94
C ASP A 596 0.25 6.38 -21.42
N ASP A 597 -0.41 6.09 -22.56
CA ASP A 597 -1.53 6.86 -23.11
C ASP A 597 -2.91 6.38 -22.62
N ILE A 598 -2.95 5.35 -21.77
CA ILE A 598 -4.18 4.80 -21.21
C ILE A 598 -4.37 5.32 -19.79
N ARG A 599 -5.55 5.88 -19.51
CA ARG A 599 -5.91 6.50 -18.22
C ARG A 599 -7.35 6.16 -17.85
N PRO A 600 -7.73 6.21 -16.56
CA PRO A 600 -9.12 6.09 -16.12
C PRO A 600 -10.10 6.96 -16.91
N LYS A 601 -11.33 6.48 -17.07
CA LYS A 601 -12.38 7.24 -17.77
C LYS A 601 -12.73 8.50 -16.97
N ILE A 602 -12.79 9.64 -17.65
CA ILE A 602 -13.27 10.89 -17.03
C ILE A 602 -14.76 10.74 -16.72
N ARG A 603 -15.14 10.98 -15.47
CA ARG A 603 -16.52 10.91 -14.99
C ARG A 603 -17.23 12.25 -15.15
N ASP A 604 -18.55 12.20 -15.31
CA ASP A 604 -19.42 13.39 -15.27
C ASP A 604 -19.20 14.16 -13.96
N LEU A 605 -19.13 15.49 -14.07
CA LEU A 605 -18.90 16.35 -12.90
C LEU A 605 -20.26 16.63 -12.26
N SER A 606 -20.46 16.13 -11.04
CA SER A 606 -21.69 16.36 -10.25
C SER A 606 -21.56 17.64 -9.43
N PRO A 607 -22.63 18.44 -9.23
CA PRO A 607 -22.62 19.56 -8.28
C PRO A 607 -22.26 19.17 -6.84
N ASP A 608 -22.48 17.91 -6.46
CA ASP A 608 -22.14 17.40 -5.12
C ASP A 608 -20.68 16.95 -5.01
N GLY A 609 -20.00 16.78 -6.13
CA GLY A 609 -18.63 16.26 -6.20
C GLY A 609 -17.62 17.30 -6.66
N TRP A 610 -16.39 17.13 -6.21
CA TRP A 610 -15.28 17.99 -6.52
C TRP A 610 -14.27 17.27 -7.42
N THR A 611 -13.74 17.99 -8.39
CA THR A 611 -12.68 17.55 -9.29
C THR A 611 -11.46 18.44 -9.09
N VAL A 612 -10.27 17.84 -9.05
CA VAL A 612 -9.02 18.58 -8.94
C VAL A 612 -8.42 18.78 -10.32
N LEU A 613 -8.04 20.00 -10.66
CA LEU A 613 -7.27 20.33 -11.85
C LEU A 613 -5.81 20.53 -11.45
N ILE A 614 -4.88 19.89 -12.14
CA ILE A 614 -3.44 20.09 -11.96
C ILE A 614 -2.79 20.37 -13.31
N THR A 615 -1.98 21.42 -13.39
CA THR A 615 -1.14 21.67 -14.54
C THR A 615 0.31 21.89 -14.14
N SER A 616 1.21 21.28 -14.91
CA SER A 616 2.66 21.43 -14.75
C SER A 616 3.24 22.07 -16.01
N GLY A 617 4.05 23.11 -15.83
CA GLY A 617 4.74 23.80 -16.93
C GLY A 617 6.19 24.12 -16.60
N LYS A 618 7.01 24.33 -17.64
CA LYS A 618 8.38 24.84 -17.50
C LYS A 618 8.35 26.36 -17.69
N GLY A 619 8.56 27.11 -16.59
CA GLY A 619 8.70 28.57 -16.65
C GLY A 619 10.08 28.98 -17.18
N TRP A 620 10.14 30.00 -18.04
CA TRP A 620 11.40 30.55 -18.55
C TRP A 620 11.56 32.03 -18.19
N ASN A 621 12.78 32.44 -17.84
CA ASN A 621 13.16 33.84 -17.70
C ASN A 621 13.69 34.39 -19.05
N PRO A 622 12.93 35.26 -19.74
CA PRO A 622 13.35 35.78 -21.04
C PRO A 622 14.56 36.72 -21.02
N LYS A 623 15.03 37.13 -19.84
CA LYS A 623 16.19 38.01 -19.67
C LYS A 623 17.50 37.27 -19.42
N ALA A 624 17.47 35.95 -19.29
CA ALA A 624 18.68 35.14 -19.12
C ALA A 624 19.56 35.21 -20.39
N SER A 625 20.85 35.49 -20.21
CA SER A 625 21.78 35.70 -21.33
C SER A 625 21.98 34.40 -22.14
N LYS A 626 22.40 34.49 -23.41
CA LYS A 626 22.66 33.31 -24.28
C LYS A 626 23.69 32.32 -23.69
N GLN A 627 24.46 32.73 -22.67
CA GLN A 627 25.43 31.90 -21.97
C GLN A 627 24.82 31.14 -20.76
N GLU A 628 23.65 31.58 -20.27
CA GLU A 628 22.80 30.90 -19.27
C GLU A 628 21.77 29.98 -19.95
N THR A 629 22.19 29.27 -20.99
CA THR A 629 21.32 28.27 -21.61
C THR A 629 21.11 27.09 -20.65
N LYS A 630 19.83 26.82 -20.33
CA LYS A 630 19.26 25.59 -19.70
C LYS A 630 18.70 25.69 -18.27
N SER A 631 18.33 26.87 -17.81
CA SER A 631 17.60 27.00 -16.54
C SER A 631 16.08 26.88 -16.75
N SER A 632 15.52 25.66 -16.71
CA SER A 632 14.08 25.44 -16.63
C SER A 632 13.68 25.16 -15.19
N CYS A 633 12.79 25.97 -14.62
CA CYS A 633 12.17 25.67 -13.33
C CYS A 633 10.74 25.16 -13.58
N GLY A 634 10.40 24.03 -12.96
CA GLY A 634 9.03 23.53 -12.95
C GLY A 634 8.15 24.45 -12.08
N HIS A 635 6.91 24.66 -12.50
CA HIS A 635 5.87 25.18 -11.63
C HIS A 635 4.64 24.25 -11.69
N VAL A 636 3.94 24.12 -10.58
CA VAL A 636 2.67 23.39 -10.48
C VAL A 636 1.55 24.39 -10.18
N ARG A 637 0.47 24.30 -10.95
CA ARG A 637 -0.76 25.05 -10.69
C ARG A 637 -1.89 24.10 -10.45
N TYR A 638 -2.79 24.43 -9.54
CA TYR A 638 -3.94 23.58 -9.27
C TYR A 638 -5.21 24.38 -9.02
N ALA A 639 -6.38 23.76 -9.18
CA ALA A 639 -7.64 24.27 -8.69
C ALA A 639 -8.52 23.10 -8.26
N ILE A 640 -9.41 23.33 -7.31
CA ILE A 640 -10.46 22.37 -6.92
C ILE A 640 -11.77 22.97 -7.42
N ILE A 641 -12.50 22.21 -8.23
CA ILE A 641 -13.65 22.71 -8.97
C ILE A 641 -14.90 21.84 -8.73
N ARG A 642 -16.07 22.48 -8.82
CA ARG A 642 -17.35 21.76 -8.94
C ARG A 642 -18.36 22.57 -9.75
N PRO A 643 -19.30 21.94 -10.47
CA PRO A 643 -20.44 22.63 -11.05
C PRO A 643 -21.33 23.24 -9.95
N ARG A 644 -21.94 24.39 -10.21
CA ARG A 644 -22.84 25.05 -9.24
C ARG A 644 -24.29 24.58 -9.32
N LYS A 645 -24.77 24.21 -10.52
CA LYS A 645 -26.21 24.02 -10.78
C LYS A 645 -26.56 22.69 -11.43
N GLN A 646 -25.86 22.33 -12.49
CA GLN A 646 -26.16 21.15 -13.31
C GLN A 646 -24.91 20.30 -13.47
N THR A 647 -25.13 18.99 -13.57
CA THR A 647 -24.08 18.04 -13.93
C THR A 647 -23.51 18.38 -15.30
N ILE A 648 -22.18 18.39 -15.40
CA ILE A 648 -21.49 18.56 -16.69
C ILE A 648 -21.24 17.17 -17.27
N GLU A 649 -21.91 16.85 -18.36
CA GLU A 649 -21.74 15.59 -19.07
C GLU A 649 -20.44 15.58 -19.88
N VAL A 650 -19.63 14.55 -19.72
CA VAL A 650 -18.34 14.41 -20.44
C VAL A 650 -18.57 14.12 -21.92
N GLU A 651 -19.62 13.36 -22.25
CA GLU A 651 -19.96 13.01 -23.64
C GLU A 651 -20.46 14.22 -24.45
N ASN A 652 -21.00 15.23 -23.77
CA ASN A 652 -21.52 16.47 -24.34
C ASN A 652 -20.84 17.69 -23.71
N PRO A 653 -19.54 17.91 -23.99
CA PRO A 653 -18.79 18.99 -23.36
C PRO A 653 -19.34 20.36 -23.76
N PRO A 654 -19.24 21.37 -22.87
CA PRO A 654 -19.67 22.72 -23.19
C PRO A 654 -18.89 23.29 -24.39
N SER A 655 -19.52 24.15 -25.19
CA SER A 655 -18.88 24.75 -26.38
C SER A 655 -17.87 25.83 -26.01
N THR A 656 -18.10 26.53 -24.89
CA THR A 656 -17.27 27.62 -24.37
C THR A 656 -16.85 27.37 -22.92
N PRO A 657 -15.77 28.01 -22.43
CA PRO A 657 -15.39 27.93 -21.03
C PRO A 657 -16.51 28.41 -20.10
N LEU A 658 -16.71 27.71 -18.98
CA LEU A 658 -17.80 27.96 -18.05
C LEU A 658 -17.63 29.26 -17.27
N GLY A 659 -18.74 29.97 -17.07
CA GLY A 659 -18.78 31.20 -16.28
C GLY A 659 -18.70 30.97 -14.76
N ARG A 660 -18.54 32.05 -13.98
CA ARG A 660 -18.50 32.02 -12.51
C ARG A 660 -19.80 31.55 -11.86
N ASP A 661 -20.91 31.70 -12.58
CA ASP A 661 -22.25 31.27 -12.15
C ASP A 661 -22.50 29.77 -12.39
N GLU A 662 -21.64 29.12 -13.18
CA GLU A 662 -21.77 27.73 -13.61
C GLU A 662 -20.72 26.84 -12.95
N LEU A 663 -19.50 27.35 -12.76
CA LEU A 663 -18.37 26.63 -12.18
C LEU A 663 -17.87 27.34 -10.92
N GLU A 664 -17.76 26.58 -9.84
CA GLU A 664 -17.05 27.00 -8.63
C GLU A 664 -15.59 26.57 -8.73
N VAL A 665 -14.66 27.51 -8.48
CA VAL A 665 -13.22 27.30 -8.56
C VAL A 665 -12.58 27.82 -7.28
N VAL A 666 -11.92 26.94 -6.54
CA VAL A 666 -11.35 27.24 -5.22
C VAL A 666 -9.95 26.64 -5.03
N GLY A 667 -9.21 27.15 -4.03
CA GLY A 667 -7.97 26.55 -3.54
C GLY A 667 -8.21 25.49 -2.46
N LEU A 668 -7.12 24.93 -1.91
CA LEU A 668 -7.21 23.86 -0.92
C LEU A 668 -7.86 24.32 0.40
N LYS A 669 -7.56 25.56 0.84
CA LYS A 669 -8.13 26.11 2.08
C LYS A 669 -9.62 26.35 1.96
N GLU A 670 -10.05 26.99 0.88
CA GLU A 670 -11.48 27.26 0.65
C GLU A 670 -12.27 25.96 0.48
N PHE A 671 -11.70 24.95 -0.19
CA PHE A 671 -12.29 23.61 -0.26
C PHE A 671 -12.51 23.00 1.13
N LEU A 672 -11.49 23.06 2.01
CA LEU A 672 -11.62 22.56 3.39
C LEU A 672 -12.64 23.37 4.21
N THR A 673 -12.67 24.70 4.07
CA THR A 673 -13.70 25.53 4.71
C THR A 673 -15.12 25.11 4.33
N ILE A 674 -15.32 24.67 3.08
CA ILE A 674 -16.64 24.25 2.58
C ILE A 674 -16.98 22.82 3.04
N THR A 675 -15.99 21.91 3.04
CA THR A 675 -16.24 20.46 3.18
C THR A 675 -15.91 19.89 4.55
N ALA A 676 -15.05 20.55 5.32
CA ALA A 676 -14.63 20.16 6.65
C ALA A 676 -14.29 21.41 7.50
N PRO A 677 -15.30 22.21 7.90
CA PRO A 677 -15.09 23.49 8.59
C PRO A 677 -14.41 23.36 9.96
N ASP A 678 -14.42 22.16 10.54
CA ASP A 678 -13.80 21.86 11.84
C ASP A 678 -12.29 21.57 11.75
N VAL A 679 -11.72 21.47 10.54
CA VAL A 679 -10.30 21.15 10.32
C VAL A 679 -9.43 22.39 10.47
N ASP A 680 -8.29 22.24 11.16
CA ASP A 680 -7.29 23.30 11.26
C ASP A 680 -6.62 23.58 9.91
N LEU A 681 -6.71 24.84 9.46
CA LEU A 681 -6.20 25.31 8.18
C LEU A 681 -4.81 25.93 8.28
N GLU A 682 -4.29 26.20 9.49
CA GLU A 682 -2.97 26.79 9.69
C GLU A 682 -1.84 25.97 9.03
N PRO A 683 -1.84 24.62 9.12
CA PRO A 683 -0.77 23.82 8.51
C PRO A 683 -0.72 23.90 6.98
N VAL A 684 -1.83 24.25 6.31
CA VAL A 684 -1.92 24.23 4.85
C VAL A 684 -0.95 25.22 4.21
N ASP A 685 -0.93 26.47 4.70
CA ASP A 685 -0.05 27.51 4.16
C ASP A 685 1.42 27.19 4.44
N ARG A 686 1.71 26.67 5.63
CA ARG A 686 3.06 26.23 6.01
C ARG A 686 3.56 25.13 5.07
N ARG A 687 2.77 24.08 4.84
CA ARG A 687 3.14 22.96 3.95
C ARG A 687 3.28 23.40 2.49
N LEU A 688 2.41 24.27 2.00
CA LEU A 688 2.55 24.83 0.65
C LEU A 688 3.82 25.70 0.53
N GLY A 689 4.18 26.41 1.59
CA GLY A 689 5.45 27.13 1.72
C GLY A 689 6.66 26.19 1.66
N GLU A 690 6.67 25.12 2.48
CA GLU A 690 7.70 24.08 2.49
C GLU A 690 7.87 23.46 1.09
N ILE A 691 6.76 23.16 0.40
CA ILE A 691 6.80 22.63 -0.98
C ILE A 691 7.40 23.67 -1.94
N ALA A 692 7.06 24.95 -1.80
CA ALA A 692 7.59 26.02 -2.64
C ALA A 692 9.10 26.23 -2.42
N GLU A 693 9.55 26.25 -1.16
CA GLU A 693 10.97 26.34 -0.78
C GLU A 693 11.76 25.14 -1.34
N CYS A 694 11.18 23.94 -1.25
CA CYS A 694 11.79 22.74 -1.80
C CYS A 694 11.83 22.71 -3.34
N CYS A 695 11.10 23.60 -4.02
CA CYS A 695 11.13 23.78 -5.46
C CYS A 695 12.12 24.87 -5.89
N GLU A 696 12.89 25.46 -4.96
CA GLU A 696 13.98 26.40 -5.29
C GLU A 696 15.17 25.69 -5.97
N PRO A 697 15.86 26.36 -6.91
CA PRO A 697 16.79 25.71 -7.82
C PRO A 697 18.00 25.08 -7.11
N GLY A 698 18.23 23.78 -7.35
CA GLY A 698 19.53 23.16 -7.11
C GLY A 698 20.63 23.79 -7.99
N TYR A 699 21.90 23.53 -7.68
CA TYR A 699 23.12 24.13 -8.28
C TYR A 699 23.21 24.18 -9.84
N ARG A 700 22.28 23.55 -10.58
CA ARG A 700 22.19 23.56 -12.06
C ARG A 700 20.94 24.24 -12.62
N GLN A 701 20.07 24.81 -11.80
CA GLN A 701 18.86 25.51 -12.20
C GLN A 701 19.00 27.02 -11.94
N GLY A 702 18.50 27.84 -12.84
CA GLY A 702 18.57 29.30 -12.72
C GLY A 702 17.47 29.88 -11.85
N VAL A 703 17.69 31.11 -11.40
CA VAL A 703 16.80 31.86 -10.52
C VAL A 703 15.44 32.11 -11.19
N MET A 704 14.37 31.72 -10.49
CA MET A 704 12.99 32.00 -10.89
C MET A 704 12.73 33.52 -10.94
N PRO A 705 11.98 34.03 -11.94
CA PRO A 705 11.50 35.41 -11.88
C PRO A 705 10.64 35.59 -10.62
N GLY A 706 10.87 36.67 -9.85
CA GLY A 706 10.15 36.94 -8.60
C GLY A 706 8.62 37.12 -8.70
N SER A 707 8.04 36.95 -9.89
CA SER A 707 6.61 36.97 -10.17
C SER A 707 5.97 35.57 -10.26
N ILE A 708 6.74 34.49 -10.22
CA ILE A 708 6.22 33.12 -10.38
C ILE A 708 6.50 32.32 -9.11
N THR A 709 5.45 31.96 -8.39
CA THR A 709 5.56 31.04 -7.26
C THR A 709 5.57 29.59 -7.76
N PRO A 710 6.39 28.69 -7.16
CA PRO A 710 6.50 27.30 -7.58
C PRO A 710 5.17 26.53 -7.54
N VAL A 711 4.33 26.83 -6.55
CA VAL A 711 2.98 26.31 -6.42
C VAL A 711 1.98 27.47 -6.33
N HIS A 712 0.89 27.43 -7.10
CA HIS A 712 -0.21 28.40 -6.97
C HIS A 712 -1.56 27.88 -7.46
N VAL A 713 -2.62 28.55 -6.99
CA VAL A 713 -4.00 28.23 -7.37
C VAL A 713 -4.34 28.87 -8.73
N LEU A 714 -4.99 28.11 -9.61
CA LEU A 714 -5.52 28.59 -10.89
C LEU A 714 -6.69 29.54 -10.64
N LYS A 715 -6.69 30.67 -11.35
CA LYS A 715 -7.86 31.56 -11.40
C LYS A 715 -8.98 30.92 -12.20
N HIS A 716 -10.21 31.41 -11.99
CA HIS A 716 -11.42 30.92 -12.64
C HIS A 716 -11.25 30.72 -14.15
N GLU A 717 -10.74 31.73 -14.86
CA GLU A 717 -10.63 31.71 -16.31
C GLU A 717 -9.67 30.60 -16.79
N GLY A 718 -8.54 30.42 -16.09
CA GLY A 718 -7.58 29.35 -16.40
C GLY A 718 -8.08 27.95 -16.03
N ALA A 719 -8.83 27.82 -14.92
CA ALA A 719 -9.45 26.56 -14.53
C ALA A 719 -10.55 26.14 -15.51
N ALA A 720 -11.40 27.07 -15.94
CA ALA A 720 -12.46 26.82 -16.91
C ALA A 720 -11.92 26.44 -18.30
N GLU A 721 -10.84 27.09 -18.74
CA GLU A 721 -10.15 26.76 -20.00
C GLU A 721 -9.50 25.37 -19.93
N MET A 722 -8.81 25.06 -18.83
CA MET A 722 -8.20 23.75 -18.62
C MET A 722 -9.25 22.64 -18.60
N LEU A 723 -10.35 22.83 -17.85
CA LEU A 723 -11.45 21.88 -17.81
C LEU A 723 -12.01 21.60 -19.21
N LEU A 724 -12.28 22.65 -19.98
CA LEU A 724 -12.80 22.50 -21.34
C LEU A 724 -11.86 21.67 -22.23
N THR A 725 -10.55 21.91 -22.13
CA THR A 725 -9.54 21.11 -22.86
C THR A 725 -9.60 19.65 -22.44
N CYS A 726 -9.62 19.36 -21.14
CA CYS A 726 -9.69 17.98 -20.65
C CYS A 726 -10.98 17.25 -21.07
N LEU A 727 -12.12 17.96 -21.08
CA LEU A 727 -13.39 17.40 -21.54
C LEU A 727 -13.41 17.11 -23.05
N ARG A 728 -12.73 17.92 -23.86
CA ARG A 728 -12.57 17.66 -25.31
C ARG A 728 -11.67 16.45 -25.58
N ASP A 729 -10.61 16.30 -24.80
CA ASP A 729 -9.68 15.17 -24.91
C ASP A 729 -10.28 13.84 -24.40
N ALA A 730 -11.37 13.89 -23.61
CA ALA A 730 -11.99 12.71 -22.99
C ALA A 730 -12.41 11.65 -24.02
N ARG A 731 -12.86 12.05 -25.20
CA ARG A 731 -13.25 11.13 -26.28
C ARG A 731 -12.06 10.32 -26.79
N ASP A 732 -10.92 10.97 -26.97
CA ASP A 732 -9.69 10.32 -27.44
C ASP A 732 -9.15 9.36 -26.36
N LEU A 733 -9.23 9.74 -25.08
CA LEU A 733 -8.90 8.87 -23.95
C LEU A 733 -9.79 7.62 -23.90
N ASN A 734 -11.11 7.78 -24.07
CA ASN A 734 -12.05 6.66 -24.12
C ASN A 734 -11.77 5.72 -25.30
N GLU A 735 -11.37 6.26 -26.45
CA GLU A 735 -10.98 5.46 -27.61
C GLU A 735 -9.66 4.71 -27.39
N ASN A 736 -8.69 5.30 -26.68
CA ASN A 736 -7.47 4.60 -26.25
C ASN A 736 -7.80 3.43 -25.33
N LEU A 737 -8.63 3.65 -24.30
CA LEU A 737 -9.12 2.61 -23.39
C LEU A 737 -9.81 1.48 -24.15
N ARG A 738 -10.71 1.82 -25.07
CA ARG A 738 -11.44 0.84 -25.90
C ARG A 738 -10.49 -0.02 -26.73
N ARG A 739 -9.49 0.60 -27.37
CA ARG A 739 -8.47 -0.12 -28.15
C ARG A 739 -7.60 -1.02 -27.29
N ALA A 740 -7.25 -0.58 -26.07
CA ALA A 740 -6.49 -1.38 -25.12
C ALA A 740 -7.26 -2.63 -24.69
N MET A 741 -8.52 -2.48 -24.30
CA MET A 741 -9.39 -3.61 -23.91
C MET A 741 -9.59 -4.61 -25.06
N LYS A 742 -9.72 -4.14 -26.31
CA LYS A 742 -9.82 -5.02 -27.48
C LYS A 742 -8.54 -5.81 -27.77
N LYS A 743 -7.37 -5.29 -27.38
CA LYS A 743 -6.09 -6.00 -27.52
C LYS A 743 -5.89 -7.02 -26.41
N ASN A 744 -6.47 -6.80 -25.22
CA ASN A 744 -6.41 -7.70 -24.08
C ASN A 744 -7.58 -8.71 -24.07
N LEU A 745 -7.66 -9.57 -25.10
CA LEU A 745 -8.79 -10.50 -25.31
C LEU A 745 -8.96 -11.58 -24.22
N GLY A 746 -8.00 -11.73 -23.29
CA GLY A 746 -8.06 -12.69 -22.19
C GLY A 746 -8.31 -12.09 -20.79
N GLY A 747 -8.30 -10.76 -20.67
CA GLY A 747 -8.52 -10.06 -19.40
C GLY A 747 -9.97 -9.64 -19.15
N GLN A 748 -10.34 -9.43 -17.88
CA GLN A 748 -11.63 -8.84 -17.54
C GLN A 748 -11.68 -7.39 -18.06
N PRO A 749 -12.69 -6.99 -18.85
CA PRO A 749 -12.76 -5.64 -19.39
C PRO A 749 -13.02 -4.61 -18.28
N TRP A 750 -12.15 -3.59 -18.19
CA TRP A 750 -12.26 -2.50 -17.20
C TRP A 750 -13.56 -1.69 -17.35
N TYR A 751 -13.92 -1.36 -18.60
CA TYR A 751 -15.13 -0.60 -18.94
C TYR A 751 -15.90 -1.33 -20.04
N PRO A 752 -16.71 -2.35 -19.68
CA PRO A 752 -17.47 -3.15 -20.63
C PRO A 752 -18.36 -2.30 -21.53
N GLU A 753 -18.88 -1.18 -21.04
CA GLU A 753 -19.75 -0.27 -21.77
C GLU A 753 -19.07 0.39 -22.98
N LEU A 754 -17.74 0.58 -22.96
CA LEU A 754 -17.00 1.13 -24.10
C LEU A 754 -16.85 0.09 -25.24
N LEU A 755 -17.09 -1.20 -24.97
CA LEU A 755 -17.05 -2.26 -25.97
C LEU A 755 -18.41 -2.49 -26.65
N GLN A 756 -19.50 -1.98 -26.07
CA GLN A 756 -20.87 -2.24 -26.53
C GLN A 756 -21.31 -1.37 -27.73
N THR A 757 -20.48 -0.43 -28.18
CA THR A 757 -20.80 0.49 -29.29
C THR A 757 -20.10 0.13 -30.60
N SER A 758 -20.77 -0.64 -31.47
CA SER A 758 -20.72 -0.49 -32.94
C SER A 758 -21.68 -1.46 -33.66
N SER A 759 -22.99 -1.28 -33.52
CA SER A 759 -23.97 -1.98 -34.37
C SER A 759 -25.08 -1.11 -34.95
N ASP A 760 -25.29 0.14 -34.50
CA ASP A 760 -26.45 0.95 -34.94
C ASP A 760 -26.13 2.36 -35.47
N THR A 761 -25.12 2.48 -36.32
CA THR A 761 -25.08 3.61 -37.29
C THR A 761 -24.43 3.18 -38.59
N ARG A 762 -25.26 2.78 -39.55
CA ARG A 762 -24.99 2.84 -40.99
C ARG A 762 -26.11 3.60 -41.66
#